data_AF-A0A2G8SQ32-F1
#
_entry.id   AF-A0A2G8SQ32-F1
#
_cell.length_a   1.000
_cell.length_b   1.000
_cell.length_c   1.000
_cell.angle_alpha   90.00
_cell.angle_beta   90.00
_cell.angle_gamma   90.00
#
_symmetry.space_group_name_H-M   'P 1'
#
loop_
_entity.id
_entity.type
_entity.pdbx_description
1 polymer ?
#
loop_
_entity_poly.entity_id
_entity_poly.type
_entity_poly.pdbx_seq_one_letter_code
_entity_poly.pdbx_strand_id
1 'polypeptide(L)'
;MQGSASVMGWAGKIRVNGTTYKWLGMDGSGTPANVTNVQVTPTRTIFVMQAGPMNVTITFLSPIEPNDLVKQSIPFSYVSVEAQSLDGNSYPVQVYSDISAEWASGDRSSQVRWSNSNTDTGNSIYHEIQLQSPQENTEIANQAQDGTVYYAMSTSQSRITWQIDLDATTRNAFQTNGVLGNSQSTAFASISPTFTVFALAVDLGTIQSTSSPITWSVGYVRDPTISYTTPSGAIQKRRPYYATQYSTINRVIDAFTSDYSAAHDRAVALDQKIMNAANSISSQYSDIVSLAMRQAMSSMEITVGTNSDGSVAPSDLKIFMKDTGTDHRVNPVEHVYAAFPMFLYLNATIGGALLEPLLESQVSLTGQQFAAVDIGNGYPAATGSEAVSTQGVEQSGNMLIMELAYARISGDGAFLSQYYNTSKRWADYLVSNALKSENQTNQDGDTSDLANIALKGIIGVKAMAEIAHALGENADAAEYGNQSSSLLSSWLSLATSSGGSRLLGSYGNQQSWTLMYNLFADKLLGLDFVAQSVLDTQTQYLGSLLATAPEFGLPIDSESGPFGNTAWTMFASAFMSDNNVRNNMISNIHNHVNSNTSAQIFPERYNTTDNSARNGFAGPALGGVFSHLALTVANQTISGGSLVGGSQSSKSGSSTPVGAIVGGVIGGLAVVGVAIFVIILRKRRRQQYEQGEKPELEEQEPHHPTLAGYYPHSPSSEYTPVARSDTTAGFAGVGTAEMGMGMGAGRCCQSSSKAREAALNRTHHYAPSVATSSNVGSQTGSASSRDPLSPRSGTGSGSISSTDVLGLRAEVENLRRVMQEIRAERLEPPPEYVEE
;
A
#
# COMPACT_ATOMS: atom_id res chain seq x y z
N MET A 1 -15.68 3.32 13.76
CA MET A 1 -15.55 4.33 14.84
C MET A 1 -15.53 5.71 14.20
N GLN A 2 -16.52 6.57 14.45
CA GLN A 2 -16.42 8.01 14.14
C GLN A 2 -16.06 8.73 15.45
N GLY A 3 -14.78 8.69 15.82
CA GLY A 3 -14.22 9.69 16.73
C GLY A 3 -13.97 10.96 15.93
N SER A 4 -14.10 12.14 16.54
CA SER A 4 -13.63 13.40 15.96
C SER A 4 -12.24 13.19 15.35
N ALA A 5 -12.08 13.45 14.05
CA ALA A 5 -10.81 13.25 13.36
C ALA A 5 -9.70 13.95 14.15
N SER A 6 -8.73 13.18 14.64
CA SER A 6 -7.54 13.77 15.25
C SER A 6 -6.81 14.54 14.15
N VAL A 7 -6.49 15.81 14.41
CA VAL A 7 -5.71 16.60 13.45
C VAL A 7 -4.31 15.99 13.37
N MET A 8 -3.80 15.81 12.15
CA MET A 8 -2.39 15.58 11.86
C MET A 8 -1.98 16.71 10.91
N GLY A 9 -1.36 17.76 11.45
CA GLY A 9 -1.16 19.01 10.73
C GLY A 9 -0.03 18.89 9.71
N TRP A 10 -0.34 19.28 8.47
CA TRP A 10 0.63 19.55 7.42
C TRP A 10 0.10 20.73 6.60
N ALA A 11 0.90 21.78 6.45
CA ALA A 11 0.56 22.91 5.60
C ALA A 11 1.63 23.16 4.53
N GLY A 12 1.18 23.73 3.42
CA GLY A 12 2.00 24.03 2.26
C GLY A 12 1.55 25.34 1.61
N LYS A 13 2.48 26.27 1.42
CA LYS A 13 2.23 27.60 0.85
C LYS A 13 3.24 27.97 -0.23
N ILE A 14 2.78 28.78 -1.18
CA ILE A 14 3.60 29.47 -2.17
C ILE A 14 3.20 30.94 -2.18
N ARG A 15 4.18 31.84 -2.16
CA ARG A 15 3.98 33.28 -2.21
C ARG A 15 4.49 33.79 -3.54
N VAL A 16 3.61 34.37 -4.35
CA VAL A 16 3.90 34.87 -5.68
C VAL A 16 3.60 36.37 -5.71
N ASN A 17 4.61 37.17 -6.01
CA ASN A 17 4.50 38.63 -6.11
C ASN A 17 3.74 39.28 -4.93
N GLY A 18 4.05 38.85 -3.70
CA GLY A 18 3.42 39.40 -2.50
C GLY A 18 2.18 38.65 -2.00
N THR A 19 1.54 37.85 -2.85
CA THR A 19 0.29 37.15 -2.51
C THR A 19 0.56 35.70 -2.17
N THR A 20 0.04 35.25 -1.03
CA THR A 20 0.25 33.88 -0.53
C THR A 20 -0.92 32.98 -0.90
N TYR A 21 -0.60 31.88 -1.57
CA TYR A 21 -1.50 30.80 -1.93
C TYR A 21 -1.17 29.55 -1.12
N LYS A 22 -2.20 28.78 -0.74
CA LYS A 22 -2.04 27.51 -0.03
C LYS A 22 -2.30 26.34 -0.98
N TRP A 23 -1.38 25.39 -0.99
CA TRP A 23 -1.47 24.15 -1.77
C TRP A 23 -1.72 22.91 -0.89
N LEU A 24 -1.60 23.04 0.45
CA LEU A 24 -1.96 22.02 1.42
C LEU A 24 -2.38 22.64 2.76
N GLY A 25 -3.30 21.99 3.47
CA GLY A 25 -3.70 22.34 4.85
C GLY A 25 -4.94 23.24 4.96
N MET A 26 -5.61 23.17 6.11
CA MET A 26 -6.83 23.93 6.43
C MET A 26 -6.60 24.90 7.60
N ASP A 27 -5.75 25.91 7.41
CA ASP A 27 -5.38 26.88 8.46
C ASP A 27 -6.19 28.20 8.39
N GLY A 28 -7.20 28.28 7.52
CA GLY A 28 -8.03 29.48 7.33
C GLY A 28 -7.30 30.70 6.74
N SER A 29 -6.00 30.61 6.46
CA SER A 29 -5.15 31.74 6.05
C SER A 29 -4.61 31.58 4.61
N GLY A 30 -4.62 32.66 3.83
CA GLY A 30 -4.17 32.66 2.43
C GLY A 30 -5.19 32.14 1.41
N THR A 31 -4.93 32.43 0.13
CA THR A 31 -5.82 32.08 -0.99
C THR A 31 -5.64 30.60 -1.38
N PRO A 32 -6.69 29.77 -1.46
CA PRO A 32 -6.54 28.42 -1.98
C PRO A 32 -5.95 28.43 -3.40
N ALA A 33 -4.92 27.63 -3.65
CA ALA A 33 -4.50 27.31 -5.01
C ALA A 33 -5.59 26.44 -5.67
N ASN A 34 -5.84 26.65 -6.96
CA ASN A 34 -6.87 25.91 -7.66
C ASN A 34 -6.30 24.60 -8.23
N VAL A 35 -6.82 23.45 -7.81
CA VAL A 35 -6.39 22.16 -8.37
C VAL A 35 -6.93 22.02 -9.79
N THR A 36 -6.04 21.82 -10.75
CA THR A 36 -6.36 21.70 -12.18
C THR A 36 -6.18 20.28 -12.70
N ASN A 37 -5.28 19.50 -12.10
CA ASN A 37 -5.09 18.09 -12.42
C ASN A 37 -4.63 17.31 -11.18
N VAL A 38 -4.99 16.03 -11.12
CA VAL A 38 -4.50 15.07 -10.13
C VAL A 38 -4.13 13.79 -10.86
N GLN A 39 -2.94 13.27 -10.60
CA GLN A 39 -2.46 12.01 -11.12
C GLN A 39 -1.98 11.14 -9.97
N VAL A 40 -2.42 9.88 -9.97
CA VAL A 40 -1.92 8.85 -9.04
C VAL A 40 -1.14 7.81 -9.82
N THR A 41 0.05 7.50 -9.35
CA THR A 41 0.90 6.43 -9.90
C THR A 41 1.25 5.47 -8.76
N PRO A 42 1.84 4.30 -9.02
CA PRO A 42 2.20 3.37 -7.97
C PRO A 42 3.08 3.97 -6.86
N THR A 43 3.98 4.91 -7.16
CA THR A 43 4.89 5.52 -6.17
C THR A 43 4.63 7.01 -5.87
N ARG A 44 3.88 7.72 -6.73
CA ARG A 44 3.66 9.17 -6.61
C ARG A 44 2.19 9.58 -6.62
N THR A 45 1.88 10.67 -5.93
CA THR A 45 0.65 11.46 -6.12
C THR A 45 1.04 12.87 -6.54
N ILE A 46 0.52 13.31 -7.69
CA ILE A 46 0.94 14.54 -8.35
C ILE A 46 -0.28 15.44 -8.49
N PHE A 47 -0.19 16.66 -7.97
CA PHE A 47 -1.20 17.69 -8.13
C PHE A 47 -0.64 18.81 -8.98
N VAL A 48 -1.40 19.24 -9.99
CA VAL A 48 -1.12 20.47 -10.74
C VAL A 48 -2.10 21.52 -10.29
N MET A 49 -1.59 22.63 -9.75
CA MET A 49 -2.39 23.67 -9.14
C MET A 49 -2.02 25.06 -9.68
N GLN A 50 -3.01 25.94 -9.79
CA GLN A 50 -2.77 27.34 -10.14
C GLN A 50 -2.68 28.21 -8.89
N ALA A 51 -1.57 28.93 -8.75
CA ALA A 51 -1.30 29.92 -7.71
C ALA A 51 -1.05 31.30 -8.35
N GLY A 52 -2.13 32.04 -8.64
CA GLY A 52 -2.04 33.32 -9.34
C GLY A 52 -1.49 33.13 -10.77
N PRO A 53 -0.40 33.84 -11.15
CA PRO A 53 0.20 33.71 -12.47
C PRO A 53 1.13 32.49 -12.61
N MET A 54 1.27 31.66 -11.57
CA MET A 54 2.12 30.47 -11.60
C MET A 54 1.28 29.20 -11.64
N ASN A 55 1.66 28.27 -12.52
CA ASN A 55 1.33 26.87 -12.38
C ASN A 55 2.31 26.22 -11.39
N VAL A 56 1.80 25.35 -10.53
CA VAL A 56 2.56 24.73 -9.44
C VAL A 56 2.29 23.23 -9.44
N THR A 57 3.34 22.43 -9.58
CA THR A 57 3.26 20.97 -9.50
C THR A 57 3.72 20.53 -8.13
N ILE A 58 2.84 19.87 -7.38
CA ILE A 58 3.12 19.28 -6.07
C ILE A 58 3.21 17.76 -6.24
N THR A 59 4.38 17.19 -6.02
CA THR A 59 4.59 15.74 -6.11
C THR A 59 4.90 15.18 -4.73
N PHE A 60 4.00 14.33 -4.22
CA PHE A 60 4.25 13.45 -3.08
C PHE A 60 4.87 12.16 -3.61
N LEU A 61 6.09 11.85 -3.16
CA LEU A 61 6.82 10.66 -3.55
C LEU A 61 7.12 9.83 -2.30
N SER A 62 6.58 8.61 -2.26
CA SER A 62 6.96 7.58 -1.29
C SER A 62 7.77 6.52 -2.03
N PRO A 63 9.11 6.55 -1.93
CA PRO A 63 9.96 5.65 -2.70
C PRO A 63 9.64 4.17 -2.41
N ILE A 64 9.51 3.37 -3.47
CA ILE A 64 9.44 1.92 -3.38
C ILE A 64 10.63 1.37 -4.17
N GLU A 65 11.55 0.71 -3.46
CA GLU A 65 12.90 0.37 -3.88
C GLU A 65 13.15 -1.14 -3.71
N PRO A 66 12.35 -2.02 -4.35
CA PRO A 66 12.32 -3.45 -4.03
C PRO A 66 13.65 -4.17 -4.31
N ASN A 67 14.53 -3.58 -5.12
CA ASN A 67 15.84 -4.11 -5.47
C ASN A 67 16.99 -3.57 -4.60
N ASP A 68 16.71 -2.65 -3.68
CA ASP A 68 17.69 -2.06 -2.75
C ASP A 68 17.06 -1.99 -1.36
N LEU A 69 17.22 -3.08 -0.58
CA LEU A 69 16.59 -3.19 0.74
C LEU A 69 17.12 -2.17 1.75
N VAL A 70 18.33 -1.62 1.54
CA VAL A 70 18.82 -0.50 2.35
C VAL A 70 17.94 0.71 2.10
N LYS A 71 17.74 1.11 0.84
CA LYS A 71 16.86 2.26 0.52
C LYS A 71 15.41 2.00 0.90
N GLN A 72 14.87 0.81 0.61
CA GLN A 72 13.48 0.47 0.92
C GLN A 72 13.18 0.55 2.43
N SER A 73 14.18 0.30 3.28
CA SER A 73 14.02 0.36 4.73
C SER A 73 14.12 1.78 5.33
N ILE A 74 14.46 2.80 4.53
CA ILE A 74 14.53 4.19 5.00
C ILE A 74 13.10 4.74 5.16
N PRO A 75 12.63 5.10 6.37
CA PRO A 75 11.24 5.45 6.63
C PRO A 75 10.97 6.93 6.37
N PHE A 76 11.27 7.40 5.16
CA PHE A 76 11.06 8.77 4.73
C PHE A 76 10.28 8.85 3.41
N SER A 77 9.57 9.97 3.22
CA SER A 77 8.92 10.34 1.97
C SER A 77 9.26 11.79 1.60
N TYR A 78 9.11 12.14 0.33
CA TYR A 78 9.30 13.50 -0.16
C TYR A 78 7.96 14.17 -0.46
N VAL A 79 7.91 15.47 -0.23
CA VAL A 79 7.03 16.38 -0.97
C VAL A 79 7.91 17.34 -1.76
N SER A 80 7.56 17.55 -3.02
CA SER A 80 8.31 18.41 -3.92
C SER A 80 7.41 19.42 -4.61
N VAL A 81 7.94 20.61 -4.85
CA VAL A 81 7.25 21.73 -5.48
C VAL A 81 8.05 22.21 -6.67
N GLU A 82 7.40 22.27 -7.81
CA GLU A 82 7.89 22.93 -9.02
C GLU A 82 6.93 24.06 -9.38
N ALA A 83 7.44 25.16 -9.94
CA ALA A 83 6.62 26.29 -10.32
C ALA A 83 7.03 26.82 -11.69
N GLN A 84 6.05 27.17 -12.52
CA GLN A 84 6.26 27.72 -13.85
C GLN A 84 5.24 28.83 -14.12
N SER A 85 5.71 29.94 -14.69
CA SER A 85 4.87 31.07 -15.08
C SER A 85 3.93 30.69 -16.24
N LEU A 86 2.66 31.09 -16.12
CA LEU A 86 1.63 30.86 -17.14
C LEU A 86 1.69 31.86 -18.30
N ASP A 87 2.31 33.03 -18.09
CA ASP A 87 2.34 34.14 -19.05
C ASP A 87 3.76 34.46 -19.57
N GLY A 88 4.76 33.67 -19.16
CA GLY A 88 6.16 33.85 -19.53
C GLY A 88 6.88 34.97 -18.75
N ASN A 89 6.20 35.71 -17.88
CA ASN A 89 6.84 36.73 -17.03
C ASN A 89 7.56 36.08 -15.84
N SER A 90 8.52 36.82 -15.27
CA SER A 90 9.22 36.41 -14.06
C SER A 90 8.60 37.04 -12.81
N TYR A 91 8.44 36.24 -11.75
CA TYR A 91 7.80 36.67 -10.51
C TYR A 91 8.69 36.38 -9.30
N PRO A 92 8.70 37.24 -8.25
CA PRO A 92 9.26 36.87 -6.95
C PRO A 92 8.46 35.71 -6.34
N VAL A 93 9.14 34.59 -6.05
CA VAL A 93 8.51 33.38 -5.52
C VAL A 93 9.19 32.92 -4.22
N GLN A 94 8.38 32.62 -3.21
CA GLN A 94 8.80 31.92 -2.00
C GLN A 94 7.91 30.70 -1.76
N VAL A 95 8.46 29.63 -1.21
CA VAL A 95 7.72 28.41 -0.88
C VAL A 95 7.93 28.01 0.57
N TYR A 96 6.93 27.36 1.17
CA TYR A 96 6.86 27.04 2.59
C TYR A 96 6.13 25.72 2.81
N SER A 97 6.61 24.94 3.77
CA SER A 97 5.84 23.84 4.33
C SER A 97 6.19 23.61 5.80
N ASP A 98 5.19 23.18 6.57
CA ASP A 98 5.31 22.84 7.98
C ASP A 98 4.57 21.54 8.30
N ILE A 99 5.09 20.79 9.27
CA ILE A 99 4.36 19.73 9.97
C ILE A 99 4.13 20.14 11.43
N SER A 100 3.15 19.53 12.09
CA SER A 100 2.83 19.81 13.49
C SER A 100 3.30 18.71 14.46
N ALA A 101 3.23 18.96 15.77
CA ALA A 101 3.66 17.99 16.79
C ALA A 101 2.82 16.70 16.84
N GLU A 102 1.62 16.70 16.25
CA GLU A 102 0.71 15.55 16.15
C GLU A 102 1.27 14.35 15.38
N TRP A 103 2.36 14.54 14.63
CA TRP A 103 3.10 13.45 13.98
C TRP A 103 3.88 12.58 14.98
N ALA A 104 4.14 13.07 16.20
CA ALA A 104 4.97 12.38 17.17
C ALA A 104 4.24 11.30 17.99
N SER A 105 2.91 11.36 18.11
CA SER A 105 2.14 10.41 18.92
C SER A 105 0.63 10.57 18.75
N GLY A 106 -0.09 9.45 18.75
CA GLY A 106 -1.54 9.34 18.83
C GLY A 106 -2.17 9.88 20.12
N ASP A 107 -1.39 10.01 21.20
CA ASP A 107 -1.83 10.67 22.43
C ASP A 107 -1.55 12.17 22.35
N ARG A 108 -2.60 12.93 22.06
CA ARG A 108 -2.50 14.39 21.95
C ARG A 108 -2.20 15.11 23.28
N SER A 109 -2.26 14.42 24.43
CA SER A 109 -1.86 14.98 25.72
C SER A 109 -0.37 14.82 26.04
N SER A 110 0.35 14.00 25.26
CA SER A 110 1.76 13.71 25.49
C SER A 110 2.65 14.95 25.30
N GLN A 111 3.68 15.07 26.15
CA GLN A 111 4.68 16.13 26.06
C GLN A 111 5.72 15.79 25.00
N VAL A 112 6.00 16.75 24.12
CA VAL A 112 7.05 16.65 23.10
C VAL A 112 8.21 17.57 23.45
N ARG A 113 9.40 17.18 22.99
CA ARG A 113 10.59 18.01 22.90
C ARG A 113 11.01 18.07 21.43
N TRP A 114 11.78 19.08 21.09
CA TRP A 114 12.28 19.24 19.73
C TRP A 114 13.63 19.90 19.70
N SER A 115 14.29 19.78 18.56
CA SER A 115 15.49 20.54 18.23
C SER A 115 15.56 20.80 16.73
N ASN A 116 16.26 21.86 16.33
CA ASN A 116 16.71 22.05 14.96
C ASN A 116 18.19 21.67 14.86
N SER A 117 18.53 20.86 13.86
CA SER A 117 19.90 20.54 13.53
C SER A 117 20.26 21.12 12.16
N ASN A 118 21.33 21.90 12.16
CA ASN A 118 22.04 22.33 10.97
C ASN A 118 23.50 22.03 11.26
N THR A 119 23.95 20.82 11.00
CA THR A 119 25.33 20.47 11.30
C THR A 119 26.25 21.25 10.36
N ASP A 120 27.27 21.93 10.88
CA ASP A 120 28.32 22.61 10.09
C ASP A 120 29.08 21.67 9.11
N THR A 121 28.76 20.37 9.10
CA THR A 121 29.34 19.32 8.26
C THR A 121 28.31 18.49 7.47
N GLY A 122 27.01 18.78 7.59
CA GLY A 122 25.93 18.00 6.97
C GLY A 122 25.33 18.69 5.75
N ASN A 123 24.76 17.90 4.86
CA ASN A 123 24.16 18.35 3.59
C ASN A 123 22.65 18.59 3.71
N SER A 124 22.14 18.68 4.95
CA SER A 124 20.72 18.85 5.28
C SER A 124 20.50 19.73 6.51
N ILE A 125 19.37 20.43 6.51
CA ILE A 125 18.76 21.02 7.70
C ILE A 125 17.54 20.17 8.08
N TYR A 126 17.35 19.91 9.38
CA TYR A 126 16.19 19.17 9.83
C TYR A 126 15.71 19.55 11.23
N HIS A 127 14.40 19.42 11.42
CA HIS A 127 13.73 19.46 12.72
C HIS A 127 13.56 18.04 13.25
N GLU A 128 13.84 17.86 14.54
CA GLU A 128 13.63 16.61 15.28
C GLU A 128 12.51 16.81 16.30
N ILE A 129 11.54 15.89 16.34
CA ILE A 129 10.41 15.92 17.29
C ILE A 129 10.32 14.57 17.98
N GLN A 130 10.33 14.57 19.31
CA GLN A 130 10.28 13.36 20.10
C GLN A 130 9.38 13.51 21.32
N LEU A 131 8.72 12.43 21.74
CA LEU A 131 8.10 12.38 23.06
C LEU A 131 9.15 12.56 24.17
N GLN A 132 8.78 13.27 25.24
CA GLN A 132 9.64 13.36 26.44
C GLN A 132 9.65 12.04 27.23
N SER A 133 8.58 11.25 27.11
CA SER A 133 8.40 9.95 27.77
C SER A 133 7.93 8.90 26.75
N PRO A 134 8.82 8.43 25.85
CA PRO A 134 8.48 7.42 24.86
C PRO A 134 8.15 6.07 25.50
N GLN A 135 7.28 5.28 24.85
CA GLN A 135 6.88 3.94 25.27
C GLN A 135 7.24 2.94 24.18
N GLU A 136 8.28 2.14 24.41
CA GLU A 136 8.73 1.09 23.48
C GLU A 136 7.59 0.11 23.13
N ASN A 137 7.50 -0.26 21.86
CA ASN A 137 6.53 -1.20 21.31
C ASN A 137 5.06 -0.89 21.65
N THR A 138 4.72 0.38 21.79
CA THR A 138 3.35 0.81 22.09
C THR A 138 2.82 1.64 20.93
N GLU A 139 1.55 1.43 20.57
CA GLU A 139 0.81 2.30 19.67
C GLU A 139 -0.41 2.90 20.37
N ILE A 140 -0.67 4.17 20.11
CA ILE A 140 -1.90 4.85 20.50
C ILE A 140 -2.53 5.39 19.22
N ALA A 141 -3.81 5.09 18.99
CA ALA A 141 -4.54 5.50 17.78
C ALA A 141 -3.76 5.23 16.47
N ASN A 142 -3.16 4.04 16.37
CA ASN A 142 -2.35 3.57 15.23
C ASN A 142 -1.07 4.39 14.96
N GLN A 143 -0.56 5.12 15.95
CA GLN A 143 0.75 5.79 15.90
C GLN A 143 1.66 5.22 16.99
N ALA A 144 2.85 4.81 16.61
CA ALA A 144 3.88 4.35 17.54
C ALA A 144 4.22 5.42 18.59
N GLN A 145 4.71 4.99 19.75
CA GLN A 145 5.01 5.86 20.90
C GLN A 145 6.52 5.92 21.21
N ASP A 146 7.35 5.35 20.35
CA ASP A 146 8.79 5.16 20.53
C ASP A 146 9.63 5.64 19.35
N GLY A 147 9.04 6.41 18.44
CA GLY A 147 9.76 6.98 17.30
C GLY A 147 10.14 8.44 17.47
N THR A 148 10.89 8.91 16.49
CA THR A 148 11.30 10.31 16.34
C THR A 148 10.89 10.79 14.96
N VAL A 149 10.20 11.94 14.90
CA VAL A 149 9.82 12.58 13.64
C VAL A 149 10.96 13.45 13.17
N TYR A 150 11.26 13.38 11.89
CA TYR A 150 12.22 14.24 11.22
C TYR A 150 11.54 14.99 10.06
N TYR A 151 11.75 16.30 10.00
CA TYR A 151 11.31 17.14 8.89
C TYR A 151 12.50 17.90 8.32
N ALA A 152 12.90 17.56 7.10
CA ALA A 152 14.22 17.86 6.57
C ALA A 152 14.19 18.47 5.16
N MET A 153 15.26 19.14 4.80
CA MET A 153 15.54 19.64 3.44
C MET A 153 17.06 19.62 3.18
N SER A 154 17.48 19.38 1.94
CA SER A 154 18.89 19.48 1.57
C SER A 154 19.38 20.94 1.62
N THR A 155 20.58 21.18 2.14
CA THR A 155 21.23 22.50 2.15
C THR A 155 21.86 22.88 0.82
N SER A 156 21.80 22.00 -0.19
CA SER A 156 22.08 22.37 -1.59
C SER A 156 21.08 23.41 -2.10
N GLN A 157 19.88 23.45 -1.51
CA GLN A 157 18.93 24.53 -1.70
C GLN A 157 19.44 25.80 -1.00
N SER A 158 19.59 26.88 -1.76
CA SER A 158 20.01 28.17 -1.19
C SER A 158 18.83 28.93 -0.59
N ARG A 159 19.13 29.90 0.30
CA ARG A 159 18.15 30.84 0.90
C ARG A 159 17.03 30.16 1.69
N ILE A 160 17.37 29.06 2.37
CA ILE A 160 16.49 28.40 3.33
C ILE A 160 16.35 29.28 4.57
N THR A 161 15.11 29.44 5.03
CA THR A 161 14.80 29.96 6.36
C THR A 161 13.92 28.96 7.09
N TRP A 162 13.98 28.94 8.42
CA TRP A 162 13.30 27.93 9.23
C TRP A 162 12.74 28.54 10.52
N GLN A 163 11.75 27.89 11.11
CA GLN A 163 11.23 28.30 12.42
C GLN A 163 10.50 27.14 13.10
N ILE A 164 10.69 27.02 14.41
CA ILE A 164 9.88 26.15 15.29
C ILE A 164 9.15 27.04 16.28
N ASP A 165 7.84 27.18 16.14
CA ASP A 165 6.99 28.04 16.98
C ASP A 165 5.51 27.62 16.84
N LEU A 166 4.59 28.35 17.44
CA LEU A 166 3.16 28.23 17.19
C LEU A 166 2.84 28.44 15.70
N ASP A 167 1.85 27.72 15.18
CA ASP A 167 1.42 27.84 13.79
C ASP A 167 1.04 29.25 13.41
N ALA A 168 0.26 29.95 14.23
CA ALA A 168 -0.16 31.32 13.98
C ALA A 168 1.04 32.26 13.79
N THR A 169 2.07 32.14 14.64
CA THR A 169 3.31 32.92 14.55
C THR A 169 4.06 32.59 13.26
N THR A 170 4.32 31.30 13.04
CA THR A 170 5.18 30.82 11.95
C THR A 170 4.55 31.07 10.58
N ARG A 171 3.26 30.74 10.43
CA ARG A 171 2.52 30.89 9.18
C ARG A 171 2.29 32.37 8.83
N ASN A 172 2.07 33.23 9.83
CA ASN A 172 1.95 34.68 9.61
C ASN A 172 3.28 35.31 9.22
N ALA A 173 4.40 34.88 9.83
CA ALA A 173 5.73 35.33 9.45
C ALA A 173 6.00 35.08 7.96
N PHE A 174 5.73 33.87 7.48
CA PHE A 174 5.86 33.55 6.05
C PHE A 174 4.87 34.34 5.18
N GLN A 175 3.59 34.43 5.57
CA GLN A 175 2.58 35.13 4.78
C GLN A 175 2.93 36.61 4.58
N THR A 176 3.44 37.26 5.63
CA THR A 176 3.80 38.67 5.61
C THR A 176 5.11 38.91 4.86
N ASN A 177 6.15 38.13 5.19
CA ASN A 177 7.53 38.45 4.79
C ASN A 177 8.09 37.54 3.68
N GLY A 178 7.45 36.41 3.39
CA GLY A 178 7.98 35.37 2.50
C GLY A 178 9.15 34.56 3.09
N VAL A 179 9.57 34.85 4.33
CA VAL A 179 10.70 34.22 5.01
C VAL A 179 10.38 33.99 6.50
N LEU A 180 11.16 33.11 7.14
CA LEU A 180 11.03 32.75 8.56
C LEU A 180 12.15 33.35 9.41
N GLY A 181 11.96 33.33 10.74
CA GLY A 181 12.84 34.00 11.70
C GLY A 181 14.19 33.33 12.00
N ASN A 182 14.45 32.12 11.51
CA ASN A 182 15.63 31.30 11.86
C ASN A 182 15.79 31.10 13.36
N SER A 183 14.68 30.74 14.01
CA SER A 183 14.57 30.64 15.46
C SER A 183 13.82 29.40 15.88
N GLN A 184 14.20 28.83 17.02
CA GLN A 184 13.40 27.82 17.71
C GLN A 184 12.84 28.37 19.02
N SER A 185 11.57 28.09 19.28
CA SER A 185 11.02 28.15 20.63
C SER A 185 11.66 27.08 21.51
N THR A 186 11.98 27.41 22.75
CA THR A 186 12.42 26.44 23.78
C THR A 186 11.29 26.06 24.72
N ALA A 187 10.06 26.49 24.45
CA ALA A 187 8.89 26.22 25.26
C ALA A 187 8.27 24.86 24.88
N PHE A 188 8.93 23.77 25.26
CA PHE A 188 8.40 22.42 25.10
C PHE A 188 7.02 22.28 25.76
N ALA A 189 6.09 21.63 25.07
CA ALA A 189 4.68 21.59 25.45
C ALA A 189 4.03 20.24 25.09
N SER A 190 2.78 20.04 25.54
CA SER A 190 1.94 18.95 25.04
C SER A 190 1.54 19.18 23.59
N ILE A 191 1.29 18.09 22.86
CA ILE A 191 0.84 18.11 21.46
C ILE A 191 -0.47 18.91 21.27
N SER A 192 -1.35 18.87 22.26
CA SER A 192 -2.59 19.65 22.32
C SER A 192 -2.79 20.18 23.75
N PRO A 193 -3.38 21.39 23.94
CA PRO A 193 -3.96 22.28 22.93
C PRO A 193 -2.94 23.17 22.18
N THR A 194 -1.64 23.04 22.46
CA THR A 194 -0.59 23.84 21.80
C THR A 194 -0.31 23.34 20.40
N PHE A 195 -0.57 24.16 19.38
CA PHE A 195 -0.33 23.81 17.99
C PHE A 195 1.06 24.29 17.52
N THR A 196 2.11 23.58 17.95
CA THR A 196 3.50 23.85 17.54
C THR A 196 3.77 23.26 16.15
N VAL A 197 4.43 24.02 15.28
CA VAL A 197 4.81 23.60 13.93
C VAL A 197 6.31 23.71 13.68
N PHE A 198 6.78 22.93 12.73
CA PHE A 198 8.17 22.72 12.37
C PHE A 198 8.34 23.08 10.90
N ALA A 199 8.72 24.33 10.64
CA ALA A 199 8.63 24.90 9.31
C ALA A 199 9.98 25.09 8.62
N LEU A 200 9.97 24.89 7.31
CA LEU A 200 11.06 25.16 6.39
C LEU A 200 10.52 25.96 5.20
N ALA A 201 11.19 27.04 4.83
CA ALA A 201 10.82 27.93 3.74
C ALA A 201 12.03 28.29 2.87
N VAL A 202 11.78 28.58 1.60
CA VAL A 202 12.81 28.87 0.61
C VAL A 202 12.41 30.08 -0.22
N ASP A 203 13.32 31.06 -0.36
CA ASP A 203 13.14 32.19 -1.26
C ASP A 203 13.85 31.92 -2.61
N LEU A 204 13.04 31.66 -3.64
CA LEU A 204 13.50 31.33 -4.98
C LEU A 204 13.94 32.56 -5.79
N GLY A 205 13.71 33.76 -5.26
CA GLY A 205 13.96 35.01 -5.98
C GLY A 205 12.96 35.23 -7.10
N THR A 206 13.37 35.98 -8.11
CA THR A 206 12.54 36.28 -9.29
C THR A 206 12.77 35.23 -10.36
N ILE A 207 11.75 34.39 -10.60
CA ILE A 207 11.85 33.24 -11.51
C ILE A 207 10.73 33.24 -12.54
N GLN A 208 11.02 32.72 -13.73
CA GLN A 208 10.00 32.27 -14.68
C GLN A 208 9.61 30.81 -14.41
N SER A 209 10.59 29.97 -14.04
CA SER A 209 10.37 28.59 -13.63
C SER A 209 11.42 28.15 -12.60
N THR A 210 11.10 27.12 -11.82
CA THR A 210 12.09 26.44 -10.97
C THR A 210 13.17 25.77 -11.81
N SER A 211 14.45 25.89 -11.42
CA SER A 211 15.57 25.19 -12.08
C SER A 211 15.66 23.72 -11.68
N SER A 212 15.13 23.39 -10.51
CA SER A 212 15.02 22.04 -9.95
C SER A 212 13.87 22.02 -8.93
N PRO A 213 13.27 20.85 -8.64
CA PRO A 213 12.22 20.74 -7.63
C PRO A 213 12.71 21.16 -6.25
N ILE A 214 11.85 21.84 -5.48
CA ILE A 214 12.11 22.20 -4.09
C ILE A 214 11.52 21.10 -3.20
N THR A 215 12.35 20.45 -2.39
CA THR A 215 12.00 19.18 -1.75
C THR A 215 12.05 19.27 -0.23
N TRP A 216 10.97 18.87 0.44
CA TRP A 216 10.97 18.55 1.86
C TRP A 216 10.88 17.04 2.03
N SER A 217 11.50 16.53 3.08
CA SER A 217 11.46 15.13 3.47
C SER A 217 10.82 15.02 4.85
N VAL A 218 9.88 14.09 5.01
CA VAL A 218 9.27 13.75 6.30
C VAL A 218 9.53 12.28 6.60
N GLY A 219 9.93 11.97 7.83
CA GLY A 219 10.18 10.60 8.25
C GLY A 219 9.82 10.37 9.70
N TYR A 220 9.43 9.14 10.01
CA TYR A 220 9.16 8.67 11.38
C TYR A 220 10.06 7.47 11.64
N VAL A 221 11.07 7.65 12.50
CA VAL A 221 12.15 6.69 12.67
C VAL A 221 12.05 6.01 14.02
N ARG A 222 12.10 4.68 14.02
CA ARG A 222 12.26 3.84 15.21
C ARG A 222 13.55 3.02 15.08
N ASP A 223 14.28 2.87 16.17
CA ASP A 223 15.41 1.96 16.30
C ASP A 223 15.58 1.59 17.77
N PRO A 224 15.21 0.37 18.19
CA PRO A 224 14.72 -0.75 17.37
C PRO A 224 13.33 -0.50 16.75
N THR A 225 13.00 -1.21 15.67
CA THR A 225 11.69 -1.13 15.00
C THR A 225 10.71 -2.20 15.48
N ILE A 226 11.22 -3.35 15.92
CA ILE A 226 10.40 -4.46 16.39
C ILE A 226 11.13 -5.29 17.46
N SER A 227 10.35 -5.84 18.39
CA SER A 227 10.82 -6.85 19.34
C SER A 227 10.44 -8.24 18.86
N TYR A 228 11.42 -9.11 18.64
CA TYR A 228 11.23 -10.48 18.14
C TYR A 228 11.66 -11.52 19.16
N THR A 229 10.74 -12.42 19.55
CA THR A 229 11.06 -13.59 20.36
C THR A 229 11.55 -14.73 19.47
N THR A 230 12.82 -15.06 19.58
CA THR A 230 13.45 -16.20 18.88
C THR A 230 12.92 -17.55 19.38
N PRO A 231 13.14 -18.66 18.66
CA PRO A 231 12.73 -20.00 19.11
C PRO A 231 13.32 -20.43 20.45
N SER A 232 14.45 -19.85 20.88
CA SER A 232 15.04 -20.11 22.20
C SER A 232 14.37 -19.33 23.34
N GLY A 233 13.35 -18.51 23.04
CA GLY A 233 12.71 -17.60 23.99
C GLY A 233 13.49 -16.31 24.24
N ALA A 234 14.59 -16.06 23.52
CA ALA A 234 15.37 -14.82 23.67
C ALA A 234 14.71 -13.69 22.87
N ILE A 235 14.59 -12.51 23.48
CA ILE A 235 14.06 -11.31 22.83
C ILE A 235 15.20 -10.59 22.11
N GLN A 236 15.04 -10.40 20.81
CA GLN A 236 15.90 -9.59 19.96
C GLN A 236 15.23 -8.26 19.66
N LYS A 237 15.93 -7.16 19.97
CA LYS A 237 15.58 -5.80 19.53
C LYS A 237 16.13 -5.62 18.12
N ARG A 238 15.27 -5.72 17.10
CA ARG A 238 15.72 -5.68 15.71
C ARG A 238 15.78 -4.26 15.20
N ARG A 239 16.84 -3.96 14.46
CA ARG A 239 17.15 -2.62 13.95
C ARG A 239 16.63 -2.47 12.52
N PRO A 240 16.31 -1.27 12.05
CA PRO A 240 15.94 -1.07 10.64
C PRO A 240 17.12 -1.45 9.72
N TYR A 241 16.83 -2.06 8.57
CA TYR A 241 17.86 -2.66 7.71
C TYR A 241 18.87 -1.65 7.18
N TYR A 242 18.52 -0.37 7.03
CA TYR A 242 19.45 0.69 6.64
C TYR A 242 20.63 0.83 7.61
N ALA A 243 20.51 0.34 8.85
CA ALA A 243 21.59 0.31 9.83
C ALA A 243 22.80 -0.55 9.38
N THR A 244 22.64 -1.40 8.37
CA THR A 244 23.73 -2.11 7.69
C THR A 244 24.69 -1.18 6.94
N GLN A 245 24.22 0.00 6.53
CA GLN A 245 25.00 0.98 5.77
C GLN A 245 25.20 2.30 6.53
N TYR A 246 24.19 2.74 7.28
CA TYR A 246 24.20 4.03 7.97
C TYR A 246 24.21 3.84 9.48
N SER A 247 25.31 4.24 10.12
CA SER A 247 25.49 4.11 11.57
C SER A 247 24.72 5.14 12.39
N THR A 248 24.28 6.24 11.77
CA THR A 248 23.65 7.38 12.46
C THR A 248 22.54 7.99 11.59
N ILE A 249 21.50 8.51 12.24
CA ILE A 249 20.33 9.06 11.55
C ILE A 249 20.64 10.28 10.66
N ASN A 250 21.59 11.14 11.05
CA ASN A 250 22.00 12.27 10.23
C ASN A 250 22.56 11.85 8.87
N ARG A 251 23.26 10.70 8.80
CA ARG A 251 23.75 10.15 7.52
C ARG A 251 22.62 9.59 6.66
N VAL A 252 21.60 9.01 7.27
CA VAL A 252 20.39 8.56 6.56
C VAL A 252 19.65 9.76 5.99
N ILE A 253 19.46 10.83 6.77
CA ILE A 253 18.81 12.06 6.33
C ILE A 253 19.60 12.69 5.19
N ASP A 254 20.93 12.85 5.31
CA ASP A 254 21.77 13.40 4.24
C ASP A 254 21.72 12.55 2.96
N ALA A 255 21.77 11.22 3.09
CA ALA A 255 21.66 10.32 1.96
C ALA A 255 20.27 10.42 1.30
N PHE A 256 19.20 10.49 2.07
CA PHE A 256 17.84 10.58 1.56
C PHE A 256 17.58 11.94 0.91
N THR A 257 17.85 13.05 1.58
CA THR A 257 17.57 14.39 1.02
C THR A 257 18.35 14.67 -0.27
N SER A 258 19.59 14.18 -0.39
CA SER A 258 20.42 14.36 -1.58
C SER A 258 20.08 13.41 -2.74
N ASP A 259 19.39 12.30 -2.49
CA ASP A 259 19.05 11.29 -3.50
C ASP A 259 17.75 11.60 -4.27
N TYR A 260 17.03 12.68 -3.95
CA TYR A 260 15.69 12.95 -4.51
C TYR A 260 15.62 12.81 -6.03
N SER A 261 16.55 13.41 -6.79
CA SER A 261 16.52 13.33 -8.25
C SER A 261 16.62 11.88 -8.75
N ALA A 262 17.52 11.09 -8.17
CA ALA A 262 17.69 9.70 -8.57
C ALA A 262 16.55 8.80 -8.03
N ALA A 263 16.00 9.11 -6.86
CA ALA A 263 14.81 8.45 -6.32
C ALA A 263 13.58 8.71 -7.21
N HIS A 264 13.41 9.95 -7.69
CA HIS A 264 12.36 10.32 -8.65
C HIS A 264 12.52 9.54 -9.96
N ASP A 265 13.71 9.47 -10.54
CA ASP A 265 13.96 8.74 -11.78
C ASP A 265 13.67 7.24 -11.63
N ARG A 266 14.07 6.63 -10.51
CA ARG A 266 13.76 5.23 -10.19
C ARG A 266 12.26 5.01 -9.99
N ALA A 267 11.58 5.93 -9.33
CA ALA A 267 10.14 5.91 -9.13
C ALA A 267 9.37 6.00 -10.46
N VAL A 268 9.74 6.93 -11.35
CA VAL A 268 9.18 7.04 -12.71
C VAL A 268 9.38 5.74 -13.48
N ALA A 269 10.59 5.17 -13.45
CA ALA A 269 10.89 3.93 -14.16
C ALA A 269 10.06 2.74 -13.61
N LEU A 270 9.89 2.66 -12.30
CA LEU A 270 9.09 1.62 -11.66
C LEU A 270 7.59 1.78 -11.99
N ASP A 271 7.07 3.02 -11.91
CA ASP A 271 5.70 3.34 -12.27
C ASP A 271 5.41 2.96 -13.72
N GLN A 272 6.27 3.36 -14.67
CA GLN A 272 6.13 3.02 -16.08
C GLN A 272 6.16 1.51 -16.30
N LYS A 273 7.07 0.78 -15.64
CA LYS A 273 7.12 -0.69 -15.74
C LYS A 273 5.80 -1.33 -15.32
N ILE A 274 5.25 -0.93 -14.17
CA ILE A 274 4.04 -1.51 -13.59
C ILE A 274 2.82 -1.12 -14.42
N MET A 275 2.64 0.16 -14.71
CA MET A 275 1.48 0.66 -15.45
C MET A 275 1.45 0.11 -16.87
N ASN A 276 2.59 0.01 -17.57
CA ASN A 276 2.64 -0.58 -18.91
C ASN A 276 2.26 -2.07 -18.88
N ALA A 277 2.76 -2.82 -17.89
CA ALA A 277 2.39 -4.22 -17.73
C ALA A 277 0.89 -4.37 -17.41
N ALA A 278 0.35 -3.54 -16.52
CA ALA A 278 -1.08 -3.57 -16.16
C ALA A 278 -1.99 -3.16 -17.33
N ASN A 279 -1.60 -2.13 -18.10
CA ASN A 279 -2.32 -1.66 -19.28
C ASN A 279 -2.44 -2.73 -20.38
N SER A 280 -1.51 -3.70 -20.43
CA SER A 280 -1.62 -4.84 -21.35
C SER A 280 -2.79 -5.78 -21.04
N ILE A 281 -3.34 -5.70 -19.82
CA ILE A 281 -4.52 -6.45 -19.38
C ILE A 281 -5.78 -5.59 -19.55
N SER A 282 -5.79 -4.40 -18.94
CA SER A 282 -6.79 -3.34 -19.16
C SER A 282 -6.32 -2.01 -18.56
N SER A 283 -6.87 -0.88 -19.03
CA SER A 283 -6.57 0.43 -18.45
C SER A 283 -7.09 0.55 -17.01
N GLN A 284 -8.26 -0.01 -16.72
CA GLN A 284 -8.82 -0.05 -15.37
C GLN A 284 -7.89 -0.78 -14.39
N TYR A 285 -7.20 -1.83 -14.85
CA TYR A 285 -6.26 -2.55 -14.01
C TYR A 285 -5.05 -1.69 -13.62
N SER A 286 -4.55 -0.88 -14.55
CA SER A 286 -3.46 0.09 -14.29
C SER A 286 -3.80 1.08 -13.19
N ASP A 287 -5.04 1.52 -13.11
CA ASP A 287 -5.50 2.44 -12.05
C ASP A 287 -5.53 1.74 -10.69
N ILE A 288 -6.03 0.50 -10.63
CA ILE A 288 -6.13 -0.27 -9.37
C ILE A 288 -4.73 -0.58 -8.80
N VAL A 289 -3.77 -1.03 -9.63
CA VAL A 289 -2.39 -1.29 -9.17
C VAL A 289 -1.72 -0.01 -8.64
N SER A 290 -2.01 1.13 -9.27
CA SER A 290 -1.47 2.43 -8.88
C SER A 290 -1.95 2.87 -7.49
N LEU A 291 -3.19 2.51 -7.11
CA LEU A 291 -3.75 2.81 -5.80
C LEU A 291 -3.26 1.87 -4.69
N ALA A 292 -3.09 0.57 -5.01
CA ALA A 292 -2.83 -0.47 -4.00
C ALA A 292 -1.37 -0.55 -3.54
N MET A 293 -0.40 -0.25 -4.41
CA MET A 293 1.01 -0.58 -4.18
C MET A 293 1.59 0.04 -2.90
N ARG A 294 1.39 1.34 -2.66
CA ARG A 294 1.90 2.00 -1.44
C ARG A 294 1.28 1.41 -0.18
N GLN A 295 -0.01 1.08 -0.20
CA GLN A 295 -0.73 0.58 0.97
C GLN A 295 -0.13 -0.75 1.42
N ALA A 296 0.02 -1.70 0.48
CA ALA A 296 0.60 -2.99 0.77
C ALA A 296 2.08 -2.90 1.18
N MET A 297 2.90 -2.08 0.50
CA MET A 297 4.32 -1.92 0.85
C MET A 297 4.55 -1.20 2.18
N SER A 298 3.66 -0.29 2.59
CA SER A 298 3.78 0.49 3.83
C SER A 298 3.56 -0.33 5.11
N SER A 299 3.06 -1.56 4.98
CA SER A 299 2.76 -2.44 6.11
C SER A 299 4.00 -3.12 6.71
N MET A 300 5.17 -2.99 6.10
CA MET A 300 6.36 -3.79 6.41
C MET A 300 7.49 -3.00 7.08
N GLU A 301 8.15 -3.63 8.05
CA GLU A 301 9.46 -3.25 8.57
C GLU A 301 10.52 -4.22 8.06
N ILE A 302 11.53 -3.71 7.36
CA ILE A 302 12.68 -4.49 6.92
C ILE A 302 13.77 -4.35 7.98
N THR A 303 14.15 -5.46 8.61
CA THR A 303 14.97 -5.43 9.82
C THR A 303 16.22 -6.27 9.71
N VAL A 304 17.20 -5.95 10.55
CA VAL A 304 18.45 -6.69 10.71
C VAL A 304 18.67 -7.03 12.19
N GLY A 305 19.19 -8.23 12.45
CA GLY A 305 19.62 -8.63 13.79
C GLY A 305 20.98 -8.04 14.18
N THR A 306 21.38 -8.27 15.42
CA THR A 306 22.68 -7.87 15.95
C THR A 306 23.45 -9.05 16.53
N ASN A 307 24.75 -9.07 16.30
CA ASN A 307 25.68 -9.97 16.97
C ASN A 307 25.77 -9.64 18.47
N SER A 308 26.40 -10.52 19.25
CA SER A 308 26.58 -10.35 20.69
C SER A 308 27.40 -9.11 21.08
N ASP A 309 28.20 -8.56 20.17
CA ASP A 309 28.96 -7.32 20.34
C ASP A 309 28.17 -6.05 19.96
N GLY A 310 26.91 -6.20 19.55
CA GLY A 310 26.03 -5.11 19.13
C GLY A 310 26.19 -4.67 17.66
N SER A 311 27.11 -5.27 16.90
CA SER A 311 27.22 -5.02 15.46
C SER A 311 26.03 -5.63 14.71
N VAL A 312 25.59 -4.98 13.64
CA VAL A 312 24.53 -5.51 12.77
C VAL A 312 25.02 -6.78 12.06
N ALA A 313 24.13 -7.75 11.89
CA ALA A 313 24.38 -8.99 11.16
C ALA A 313 23.60 -8.98 9.83
N PRO A 314 24.17 -8.48 8.71
CA PRO A 314 23.42 -8.25 7.48
C PRO A 314 22.71 -9.47 6.88
N SER A 315 23.19 -10.68 7.20
CA SER A 315 22.59 -11.94 6.79
C SER A 315 21.37 -12.35 7.62
N ASP A 316 21.19 -11.80 8.83
CA ASP A 316 19.98 -11.98 9.63
C ASP A 316 18.93 -10.93 9.20
N LEU A 317 18.49 -11.05 7.94
CA LEU A 317 17.41 -10.25 7.36
C LEU A 317 16.07 -10.87 7.73
N LYS A 318 15.16 -10.07 8.28
CA LYS A 318 13.77 -10.46 8.52
C LYS A 318 12.84 -9.30 8.24
N ILE A 319 11.70 -9.58 7.64
CA ILE A 319 10.65 -8.59 7.41
C ILE A 319 9.46 -8.91 8.30
N PHE A 320 8.90 -7.86 8.91
CA PHE A 320 7.71 -7.94 9.74
C PHE A 320 6.61 -7.05 9.18
N MET A 321 5.48 -7.67 8.85
CA MET A 321 4.28 -7.04 8.33
C MET A 321 3.27 -6.82 9.45
N LYS A 322 2.72 -5.61 9.53
CA LYS A 322 1.55 -5.28 10.34
C LYS A 322 0.28 -5.50 9.52
N ASP A 323 -0.73 -6.17 10.07
CA ASP A 323 -2.09 -6.00 9.55
C ASP A 323 -2.62 -4.60 9.93
N THR A 324 -2.40 -3.63 9.05
CA THR A 324 -2.89 -2.25 9.22
C THR A 324 -4.40 -2.14 9.15
N GLY A 325 -5.09 -3.13 8.58
CA GLY A 325 -6.47 -3.01 8.14
C GLY A 325 -7.52 -3.61 9.09
N THR A 326 -7.17 -4.65 9.86
CA THR A 326 -8.18 -5.41 10.62
C THR A 326 -7.82 -5.62 12.09
N ASP A 327 -6.79 -6.41 12.39
CA ASP A 327 -6.52 -6.94 13.72
C ASP A 327 -5.14 -6.57 14.31
N HIS A 328 -4.28 -5.92 13.52
CA HIS A 328 -2.97 -5.42 13.95
C HIS A 328 -1.99 -6.50 14.43
N ARG A 329 -2.17 -7.74 13.98
CA ARG A 329 -1.22 -8.84 14.21
C ARG A 329 0.07 -8.66 13.42
N VAL A 330 1.09 -9.43 13.79
CA VAL A 330 2.42 -9.44 13.16
C VAL A 330 2.59 -10.67 12.27
N ASN A 331 2.88 -10.44 10.99
CA ASN A 331 2.91 -11.43 9.91
C ASN A 331 1.71 -12.40 9.93
N PRO A 332 0.46 -11.91 9.96
CA PRO A 332 -0.68 -12.79 9.74
C PRO A 332 -0.53 -13.55 8.42
N VAL A 333 -0.52 -14.88 8.49
CA VAL A 333 -0.13 -15.76 7.37
C VAL A 333 -1.03 -15.55 6.16
N GLU A 334 -2.34 -15.37 6.38
CA GLU A 334 -3.31 -15.12 5.31
C GLU A 334 -3.15 -13.74 4.64
N HIS A 335 -2.72 -12.72 5.39
CA HIS A 335 -2.40 -11.41 4.83
C HIS A 335 -1.09 -11.41 4.04
N VAL A 336 -0.07 -12.14 4.52
CA VAL A 336 1.16 -12.37 3.75
C VAL A 336 0.85 -13.13 2.46
N TYR A 337 -0.01 -14.16 2.51
CA TYR A 337 -0.47 -14.93 1.34
C TYR A 337 -1.21 -14.05 0.33
N ALA A 338 -2.15 -13.23 0.79
CA ALA A 338 -2.89 -12.32 -0.09
C ALA A 338 -1.96 -11.30 -0.78
N ALA A 339 -0.96 -10.78 -0.06
CA ALA A 339 0.03 -9.83 -0.61
C ALA A 339 1.13 -10.48 -1.45
N PHE A 340 1.32 -11.80 -1.35
CA PHE A 340 2.45 -12.53 -1.92
C PHE A 340 2.67 -12.31 -3.42
N PRO A 341 1.63 -12.22 -4.28
CA PRO A 341 1.79 -11.92 -5.70
C PRO A 341 2.57 -10.63 -5.97
N MET A 342 2.35 -9.59 -5.15
CA MET A 342 3.09 -8.33 -5.28
C MET A 342 4.58 -8.53 -4.98
N PHE A 343 4.91 -9.30 -3.94
CA PHE A 343 6.30 -9.54 -3.58
C PHE A 343 7.02 -10.39 -4.62
N LEU A 344 6.36 -11.41 -5.18
CA LEU A 344 6.92 -12.21 -6.28
C LEU A 344 7.20 -11.35 -7.51
N TYR A 345 6.29 -10.42 -7.85
CA TYR A 345 6.46 -9.52 -9.01
C TYR A 345 7.54 -8.45 -8.79
N LEU A 346 7.60 -7.86 -7.60
CA LEU A 346 8.55 -6.80 -7.28
C LEU A 346 9.95 -7.35 -7.03
N ASN A 347 10.09 -8.25 -6.05
CA ASN A 347 11.31 -8.96 -5.70
C ASN A 347 11.03 -10.08 -4.69
N ALA A 348 11.20 -11.34 -5.11
CA ALA A 348 10.93 -12.52 -4.28
C ALA A 348 11.74 -12.57 -2.96
N THR A 349 12.88 -11.87 -2.85
CA THR A 349 13.62 -11.75 -1.57
C THR A 349 12.74 -11.18 -0.45
N ILE A 350 11.79 -10.29 -0.75
CA ILE A 350 10.84 -9.76 0.22
C ILE A 350 9.95 -10.89 0.77
N GLY A 351 9.44 -11.75 -0.12
CA GLY A 351 8.62 -12.91 0.26
C GLY A 351 9.38 -13.89 1.15
N GLY A 352 10.62 -14.24 0.78
CA GLY A 352 11.48 -15.10 1.61
C GLY A 352 11.73 -14.53 3.00
N ALA A 353 12.02 -13.22 3.10
CA ALA A 353 12.28 -12.56 4.38
C ALA A 353 11.03 -12.36 5.26
N LEU A 354 9.82 -12.39 4.68
CA LEU A 354 8.54 -12.44 5.42
C LEU A 354 8.23 -13.84 5.94
N LEU A 355 8.56 -14.88 5.17
CA LEU A 355 8.37 -16.29 5.55
C LEU A 355 9.36 -16.74 6.63
N GLU A 356 10.59 -16.23 6.59
CA GLU A 356 11.66 -16.61 7.52
C GLU A 356 11.23 -16.57 9.01
N PRO A 357 10.70 -15.47 9.57
CA PRO A 357 10.30 -15.45 10.97
C PRO A 357 9.10 -16.36 11.29
N LEU A 358 8.21 -16.61 10.32
CA LEU A 358 7.07 -17.54 10.47
C LEU A 358 7.54 -19.01 10.54
N LEU A 359 8.54 -19.37 9.75
CA LEU A 359 9.09 -20.73 9.71
C LEU A 359 10.03 -20.98 10.89
N GLU A 360 10.91 -20.02 11.20
CA GLU A 360 11.85 -20.09 12.32
C GLU A 360 11.12 -20.32 13.64
N SER A 361 10.04 -19.59 13.91
CA SER A 361 9.28 -19.70 15.18
C SER A 361 8.57 -21.06 15.36
N GLN A 362 8.41 -21.85 14.30
CA GLN A 362 7.62 -23.08 14.30
C GLN A 362 8.44 -24.35 14.09
N VAL A 363 9.74 -24.24 13.77
CA VAL A 363 10.61 -25.40 13.51
C VAL A 363 10.71 -26.35 14.70
N SER A 364 10.75 -25.82 15.93
CA SER A 364 10.85 -26.59 17.17
C SER A 364 9.48 -27.05 17.73
N LEU A 365 8.36 -26.59 17.16
CA LEU A 365 7.00 -26.88 17.63
C LEU A 365 6.50 -28.23 17.07
N THR A 366 7.22 -29.32 17.32
CA THR A 366 6.92 -30.64 16.71
C THR A 366 5.58 -31.23 17.14
N GLY A 367 5.00 -30.77 18.26
CA GLY A 367 3.66 -31.16 18.71
C GLY A 367 2.52 -30.42 17.98
N GLN A 368 2.81 -29.32 17.28
CA GLN A 368 1.84 -28.55 16.52
C GLN A 368 1.79 -29.07 15.08
N GLN A 369 0.68 -29.72 14.73
CA GLN A 369 0.53 -30.42 13.45
C GLN A 369 0.26 -29.50 12.25
N PHE A 370 -0.22 -28.28 12.48
CA PHE A 370 -0.60 -27.32 11.45
C PHE A 370 0.11 -25.97 11.65
N ALA A 371 0.12 -25.13 10.63
CA ALA A 371 0.77 -23.81 10.70
C ALA A 371 0.03 -22.86 11.66
N ALA A 372 0.82 -22.03 12.34
CA ALA A 372 0.35 -20.90 13.12
C ALA A 372 -0.32 -19.84 12.22
N VAL A 373 -1.14 -18.99 12.81
CA VAL A 373 -1.85 -17.90 12.13
C VAL A 373 -1.01 -16.63 12.01
N ASP A 374 0.00 -16.46 12.88
CA ASP A 374 0.88 -15.29 12.95
C ASP A 374 2.08 -15.56 13.88
N ILE A 375 2.86 -14.51 14.18
CA ILE A 375 3.97 -14.51 15.15
C ILE A 375 3.82 -13.43 16.24
N GLY A 376 2.61 -12.93 16.46
CA GLY A 376 2.33 -11.89 17.45
C GLY A 376 0.93 -11.31 17.29
N ASN A 377 0.21 -11.23 18.40
CA ASN A 377 -1.18 -10.74 18.43
C ASN A 377 -1.32 -9.21 18.48
N GLY A 378 -0.20 -8.48 18.48
CA GLY A 378 -0.18 -7.01 18.53
C GLY A 378 1.15 -6.44 18.05
N TYR A 379 1.12 -5.71 16.96
CA TYR A 379 2.27 -4.97 16.44
C TYR A 379 2.67 -3.82 17.38
N PRO A 380 3.98 -3.51 17.56
CA PRO A 380 5.17 -4.09 16.94
C PRO A 380 5.87 -5.17 17.83
N ALA A 381 5.11 -6.07 18.47
CA ALA A 381 5.69 -7.16 19.25
C ALA A 381 5.47 -8.52 18.56
N ALA A 382 6.54 -9.09 18.00
CA ALA A 382 6.54 -10.45 17.47
C ALA A 382 6.86 -11.44 18.61
N THR A 383 5.87 -11.72 19.44
CA THR A 383 6.04 -12.48 20.69
C THR A 383 6.19 -13.98 20.50
N GLY A 384 5.86 -14.51 19.32
CA GLY A 384 5.90 -15.94 19.01
C GLY A 384 4.62 -16.41 18.33
N SER A 385 4.62 -17.65 17.87
CA SER A 385 3.54 -18.21 17.05
C SER A 385 2.27 -18.53 17.83
N GLU A 386 1.13 -18.17 17.28
CA GLU A 386 -0.21 -18.55 17.75
C GLU A 386 -0.85 -19.57 16.79
N ALA A 387 -1.39 -20.68 17.32
CA ALA A 387 -2.03 -21.71 16.51
C ALA A 387 -3.52 -21.82 16.83
N VAL A 388 -4.35 -21.69 15.79
CA VAL A 388 -5.81 -21.78 15.89
C VAL A 388 -6.29 -23.03 15.15
N SER A 389 -6.86 -23.99 15.87
CA SER A 389 -7.25 -25.30 15.30
C SER A 389 -8.29 -25.22 14.19
N THR A 390 -9.15 -24.19 14.22
CA THR A 390 -10.14 -23.94 13.16
C THR A 390 -9.54 -23.30 11.91
N GLN A 391 -8.24 -22.98 11.88
CA GLN A 391 -7.56 -22.40 10.72
C GLN A 391 -6.40 -23.26 10.23
N GLY A 392 -6.26 -24.49 10.74
CA GLY A 392 -5.13 -25.36 10.41
C GLY A 392 -5.01 -25.65 8.91
N VAL A 393 -6.13 -25.86 8.20
CA VAL A 393 -6.13 -26.11 6.75
C VAL A 393 -5.75 -24.84 5.98
N GLU A 394 -6.34 -23.71 6.34
CA GLU A 394 -6.12 -22.40 5.72
C GLU A 394 -4.63 -22.01 5.80
N GLN A 395 -4.06 -22.02 7.01
CA GLN A 395 -2.70 -21.53 7.22
C GLN A 395 -1.64 -22.51 6.73
N SER A 396 -1.85 -23.82 6.89
CA SER A 396 -0.90 -24.81 6.35
C SER A 396 -0.87 -24.79 4.82
N GLY A 397 -2.03 -24.59 4.18
CA GLY A 397 -2.12 -24.40 2.74
C GLY A 397 -1.41 -23.12 2.28
N ASN A 398 -1.68 -21.99 2.94
CA ASN A 398 -1.00 -20.71 2.68
C ASN A 398 0.52 -20.86 2.73
N MET A 399 1.07 -21.45 3.80
CA MET A 399 2.52 -21.61 3.99
C MET A 399 3.17 -22.45 2.89
N LEU A 400 2.65 -23.65 2.60
CA LEU A 400 3.22 -24.53 1.57
C LEU A 400 3.16 -23.93 0.17
N ILE A 401 2.08 -23.21 -0.15
CA ILE A 401 1.95 -22.50 -1.43
C ILE A 401 2.99 -21.38 -1.52
N MET A 402 3.12 -20.56 -0.47
CA MET A 402 4.09 -19.46 -0.46
C MET A 402 5.55 -19.94 -0.48
N GLU A 403 5.89 -21.00 0.25
CA GLU A 403 7.23 -21.60 0.24
C GLU A 403 7.64 -22.04 -1.17
N LEU A 404 6.76 -22.80 -1.86
CA LEU A 404 7.04 -23.24 -3.21
C LEU A 404 7.07 -22.07 -4.21
N ALA A 405 6.14 -21.11 -4.09
CA ALA A 405 6.09 -19.95 -4.97
C ALA A 405 7.36 -19.09 -4.83
N TYR A 406 7.83 -18.84 -3.59
CA TYR A 406 9.11 -18.17 -3.34
C TYR A 406 10.25 -18.91 -4.03
N ALA A 407 10.42 -20.20 -3.74
CA ALA A 407 11.52 -21.00 -4.27
C ALA A 407 11.49 -21.09 -5.80
N ARG A 408 10.31 -21.18 -6.41
CA ARG A 408 10.15 -21.17 -7.88
C ARG A 408 10.61 -19.86 -8.50
N ILE A 409 10.39 -18.71 -7.86
CA ILE A 409 10.82 -17.41 -8.42
C ILE A 409 12.27 -17.09 -8.06
N SER A 410 12.73 -17.43 -6.85
CA SER A 410 14.08 -17.12 -6.38
C SER A 410 15.14 -18.15 -6.80
N GLY A 411 14.74 -19.39 -7.06
CA GLY A 411 15.63 -20.54 -7.24
C GLY A 411 16.20 -21.11 -5.93
N ASP A 412 15.75 -20.63 -4.77
CA ASP A 412 16.34 -20.93 -3.46
C ASP A 412 15.85 -22.26 -2.86
N GLY A 413 16.56 -23.34 -3.20
CA GLY A 413 16.32 -24.67 -2.61
C GLY A 413 16.92 -24.85 -1.22
N ALA A 414 17.87 -24.01 -0.81
CA ALA A 414 18.45 -24.07 0.53
C ALA A 414 17.41 -23.69 1.59
N PHE A 415 16.59 -22.66 1.29
CA PHE A 415 15.46 -22.27 2.11
C PHE A 415 14.46 -23.43 2.33
N LEU A 416 14.03 -24.10 1.25
CA LEU A 416 13.14 -25.27 1.35
C LEU A 416 13.80 -26.40 2.17
N SER A 417 15.09 -26.67 1.93
CA SER A 417 15.83 -27.72 2.64
C SER A 417 15.93 -27.45 4.14
N GLN A 418 16.03 -26.18 4.55
CA GLN A 418 16.14 -25.79 5.95
C GLN A 418 14.85 -26.10 6.73
N TYR A 419 13.68 -25.92 6.09
CA TYR A 419 12.38 -26.04 6.75
C TYR A 419 11.58 -27.29 6.37
N TYR A 420 12.15 -28.19 5.55
CA TYR A 420 11.48 -29.36 4.99
C TYR A 420 10.65 -30.18 5.99
N ASN A 421 11.19 -30.45 7.19
CA ASN A 421 10.46 -31.23 8.20
C ASN A 421 9.22 -30.52 8.75
N THR A 422 9.24 -29.19 8.81
CA THR A 422 8.08 -28.37 9.19
C THR A 422 7.03 -28.42 8.08
N SER A 423 7.45 -28.21 6.83
CA SER A 423 6.58 -28.28 5.64
C SER A 423 5.93 -29.67 5.51
N LYS A 424 6.71 -30.74 5.72
CA LYS A 424 6.24 -32.13 5.73
C LYS A 424 5.17 -32.37 6.79
N ARG A 425 5.39 -31.88 8.01
CA ARG A 425 4.41 -32.00 9.12
C ARG A 425 3.07 -31.35 8.78
N TRP A 426 3.11 -30.17 8.16
CA TRP A 426 1.91 -29.47 7.71
C TRP A 426 1.20 -30.21 6.57
N ALA A 427 1.96 -30.77 5.62
CA ALA A 427 1.40 -31.59 4.54
C ALA A 427 0.70 -32.86 5.09
N ASP A 428 1.30 -33.55 6.06
CA ASP A 428 0.70 -34.72 6.72
C ASP A 428 -0.65 -34.37 7.38
N TYR A 429 -0.71 -33.21 8.04
CA TYR A 429 -1.97 -32.69 8.59
C TYR A 429 -3.00 -32.43 7.49
N LEU A 430 -2.61 -31.78 6.38
CA LEU A 430 -3.50 -31.48 5.27
C LEU A 430 -4.04 -32.74 4.58
N VAL A 431 -3.22 -33.79 4.43
CA VAL A 431 -3.66 -35.08 3.86
C VAL A 431 -4.87 -35.65 4.62
N SER A 432 -4.88 -35.49 5.95
CA SER A 432 -5.94 -36.01 6.81
C SER A 432 -7.15 -35.08 6.94
N ASN A 433 -6.95 -33.76 6.79
CA ASN A 433 -7.94 -32.76 7.20
C ASN A 433 -8.47 -31.87 6.04
N ALA A 434 -7.76 -31.73 4.93
CA ALA A 434 -8.12 -30.77 3.88
C ALA A 434 -9.53 -30.99 3.32
N LEU A 435 -9.91 -32.24 3.04
CA LEU A 435 -11.24 -32.56 2.51
C LEU A 435 -12.36 -32.45 3.54
N LYS A 436 -12.06 -32.65 4.84
CA LYS A 436 -13.01 -32.63 5.95
C LYS A 436 -12.94 -31.30 6.69
N SER A 437 -13.18 -30.22 5.99
CA SER A 437 -13.09 -28.85 6.52
C SER A 437 -14.21 -28.51 7.53
N GLU A 438 -14.92 -29.50 8.09
CA GLU A 438 -15.93 -29.30 9.12
C GLU A 438 -15.27 -28.64 10.35
N ASN A 439 -15.71 -27.42 10.71
CA ASN A 439 -15.12 -26.54 11.72
C ASN A 439 -13.83 -25.80 11.31
N GLN A 440 -13.58 -25.60 10.01
CA GLN A 440 -12.56 -24.66 9.53
C GLN A 440 -13.17 -23.29 9.22
N THR A 441 -12.38 -22.23 9.37
CA THR A 441 -12.71 -20.82 9.07
C THR A 441 -11.71 -20.26 8.06
N ASN A 442 -12.18 -19.51 7.06
CA ASN A 442 -11.31 -18.75 6.16
C ASN A 442 -10.84 -17.42 6.80
N GLN A 443 -10.04 -16.65 6.06
CA GLN A 443 -9.58 -15.30 6.44
C GLN A 443 -10.73 -14.33 6.76
N ASP A 444 -11.88 -14.47 6.11
CA ASP A 444 -13.03 -13.57 6.28
C ASP A 444 -13.89 -13.90 7.52
N GLY A 445 -13.50 -14.93 8.29
CA GLY A 445 -14.20 -15.45 9.46
C GLY A 445 -15.39 -16.35 9.13
N ASP A 446 -15.53 -16.74 7.86
CA ASP A 446 -16.67 -17.49 7.35
C ASP A 446 -16.39 -19.00 7.43
N THR A 447 -17.39 -19.77 7.87
CA THR A 447 -17.36 -21.25 7.99
C THR A 447 -18.10 -21.96 6.86
N SER A 448 -18.68 -21.21 5.91
CA SER A 448 -19.49 -21.71 4.80
C SER A 448 -18.69 -21.96 3.51
N ASP A 449 -17.53 -21.33 3.29
CA ASP A 449 -16.73 -21.52 2.05
C ASP A 449 -15.77 -22.72 2.14
N LEU A 450 -16.30 -23.85 2.62
CA LEU A 450 -15.51 -25.05 2.93
C LEU A 450 -14.84 -25.67 1.70
N ALA A 451 -15.48 -25.60 0.53
CA ALA A 451 -14.91 -26.14 -0.70
C ALA A 451 -13.66 -25.36 -1.14
N ASN A 452 -13.64 -24.04 -0.98
CA ASN A 452 -12.51 -23.21 -1.37
C ASN A 452 -11.32 -23.36 -0.43
N ILE A 453 -11.56 -23.44 0.89
CA ILE A 453 -10.52 -23.75 1.89
C ILE A 453 -9.96 -25.16 1.64
N ALA A 454 -10.83 -26.15 1.38
CA ALA A 454 -10.39 -27.50 1.07
C ALA A 454 -9.46 -27.53 -0.14
N LEU A 455 -9.82 -26.81 -1.22
CA LEU A 455 -8.99 -26.71 -2.42
C LEU A 455 -7.60 -26.14 -2.10
N LYS A 456 -7.53 -25.08 -1.28
CA LYS A 456 -6.25 -24.52 -0.83
C LYS A 456 -5.38 -25.56 -0.13
N GLY A 457 -5.94 -26.31 0.81
CA GLY A 457 -5.22 -27.38 1.49
C GLY A 457 -4.74 -28.48 0.54
N ILE A 458 -5.57 -28.86 -0.44
CA ILE A 458 -5.22 -29.87 -1.45
C ILE A 458 -4.08 -29.39 -2.37
N ILE A 459 -4.12 -28.12 -2.80
CA ILE A 459 -3.02 -27.49 -3.53
C ILE A 459 -1.76 -27.43 -2.65
N GLY A 460 -1.89 -27.19 -1.34
CA GLY A 460 -0.78 -27.28 -0.38
C GLY A 460 -0.12 -28.66 -0.35
N VAL A 461 -0.89 -29.74 -0.33
CA VAL A 461 -0.34 -31.11 -0.42
C VAL A 461 0.38 -31.32 -1.76
N LYS A 462 -0.19 -30.82 -2.87
CA LYS A 462 0.47 -30.88 -4.18
C LYS A 462 1.76 -30.04 -4.20
N ALA A 463 1.79 -28.88 -3.54
CA ALA A 463 2.97 -28.06 -3.40
C ALA A 463 4.07 -28.78 -2.61
N MET A 464 3.73 -29.50 -1.55
CA MET A 464 4.69 -30.35 -0.83
C MET A 464 5.30 -31.43 -1.74
N ALA A 465 4.52 -32.05 -2.61
CA ALA A 465 5.05 -33.02 -3.57
C ALA A 465 6.12 -32.40 -4.49
N GLU A 466 5.91 -31.16 -4.93
CA GLU A 466 6.86 -30.40 -5.76
C GLU A 466 8.09 -29.93 -4.97
N ILE A 467 7.92 -29.53 -3.71
CA ILE A 467 9.02 -29.22 -2.79
C ILE A 467 9.91 -30.46 -2.61
N ALA A 468 9.31 -31.62 -2.31
CA ALA A 468 10.02 -32.89 -2.17
C ALA A 468 10.76 -33.28 -3.45
N HIS A 469 10.11 -33.14 -4.61
CA HIS A 469 10.75 -33.38 -5.90
C HIS A 469 11.95 -32.45 -6.14
N ALA A 470 11.80 -31.15 -5.86
CA ALA A 470 12.87 -30.17 -6.02
C ALA A 470 14.09 -30.44 -5.13
N LEU A 471 13.89 -31.09 -3.97
CA LEU A 471 14.94 -31.46 -3.02
C LEU A 471 15.48 -32.88 -3.22
N GLY A 472 14.94 -33.65 -4.18
CA GLY A 472 15.36 -35.03 -4.47
C GLY A 472 14.73 -36.09 -3.56
N GLU A 473 13.74 -35.74 -2.74
CA GLU A 473 12.98 -36.66 -1.88
C GLU A 473 11.89 -37.38 -2.68
N ASN A 474 12.32 -38.22 -3.62
CA ASN A 474 11.43 -38.83 -4.62
C ASN A 474 10.31 -39.70 -4.02
N ALA A 475 10.54 -40.33 -2.85
CA ALA A 475 9.53 -41.13 -2.18
C ALA A 475 8.37 -40.26 -1.65
N ASP A 476 8.73 -39.20 -0.92
CA ASP A 476 7.76 -38.21 -0.42
C ASP A 476 7.04 -37.51 -1.58
N ALA A 477 7.77 -37.17 -2.65
CA ALA A 477 7.18 -36.55 -3.85
C ALA A 477 6.10 -37.45 -4.48
N ALA A 478 6.38 -38.75 -4.62
CA ALA A 478 5.41 -39.70 -5.14
C ALA A 478 4.22 -39.90 -4.19
N GLU A 479 4.47 -39.96 -2.88
CA GLU A 479 3.42 -40.14 -1.86
C GLU A 479 2.45 -38.96 -1.83
N TYR A 480 2.94 -37.73 -1.62
CA TYR A 480 2.11 -36.53 -1.62
C TYR A 480 1.48 -36.26 -2.99
N GLY A 481 2.14 -36.62 -4.09
CA GLY A 481 1.58 -36.56 -5.44
C GLY A 481 0.34 -37.46 -5.61
N ASN A 482 0.40 -38.69 -5.11
CA ASN A 482 -0.73 -39.62 -5.15
C ASN A 482 -1.86 -39.18 -4.21
N GLN A 483 -1.52 -38.75 -2.99
CA GLN A 483 -2.49 -38.29 -2.00
C GLN A 483 -3.23 -37.03 -2.48
N SER A 484 -2.52 -36.01 -2.97
CA SER A 484 -3.13 -34.81 -3.55
C SER A 484 -4.06 -35.17 -4.71
N SER A 485 -3.65 -36.04 -5.63
CA SER A 485 -4.49 -36.47 -6.76
C SER A 485 -5.79 -37.16 -6.30
N SER A 486 -5.70 -38.01 -5.27
CA SER A 486 -6.88 -38.65 -4.66
C SER A 486 -7.80 -37.65 -3.97
N LEU A 487 -7.22 -36.68 -3.26
CA LEU A 487 -7.95 -35.61 -2.60
C LEU A 487 -8.66 -34.71 -3.61
N LEU A 488 -7.98 -34.31 -4.69
CA LEU A 488 -8.57 -33.50 -5.75
C LEU A 488 -9.74 -34.22 -6.44
N SER A 489 -9.59 -35.52 -6.71
CA SER A 489 -10.67 -36.32 -7.30
C SER A 489 -11.90 -36.38 -6.39
N SER A 490 -11.67 -36.56 -5.08
CA SER A 490 -12.74 -36.58 -4.08
C SER A 490 -13.38 -35.20 -3.93
N TRP A 491 -12.57 -34.15 -3.92
CA TRP A 491 -13.01 -32.75 -3.86
C TRP A 491 -13.87 -32.40 -5.07
N LEU A 492 -13.46 -32.75 -6.29
CA LEU A 492 -14.27 -32.52 -7.49
C LEU A 492 -15.64 -33.20 -7.39
N SER A 493 -15.70 -34.41 -6.84
CA SER A 493 -16.98 -35.10 -6.64
C SER A 493 -17.90 -34.42 -5.62
N LEU A 494 -17.36 -33.71 -4.63
CA LEU A 494 -18.13 -33.06 -3.55
C LEU A 494 -18.44 -31.59 -3.85
N ALA A 495 -17.50 -30.90 -4.50
CA ALA A 495 -17.54 -29.49 -4.82
C ALA A 495 -18.27 -29.22 -6.14
N THR A 496 -18.47 -30.21 -7.01
CA THR A 496 -19.20 -29.99 -8.26
C THR A 496 -20.70 -30.13 -8.05
N SER A 497 -21.48 -29.17 -8.56
CA SER A 497 -22.94 -29.26 -8.59
C SER A 497 -23.43 -30.52 -9.32
N SER A 498 -24.62 -31.03 -8.98
CA SER A 498 -25.16 -32.28 -9.53
C SER A 498 -25.31 -32.29 -11.07
N GLY A 499 -25.47 -31.11 -11.69
CA GLY A 499 -25.50 -30.93 -13.14
C GLY A 499 -24.16 -30.62 -13.79
N GLY A 500 -23.06 -30.58 -13.04
CA GLY A 500 -21.73 -30.26 -13.56
C GLY A 500 -21.54 -28.80 -13.98
N SER A 501 -22.47 -27.92 -13.63
CA SER A 501 -22.53 -26.54 -14.16
C SER A 501 -21.68 -25.51 -13.43
N ARG A 502 -21.21 -25.84 -12.22
CA ARG A 502 -20.44 -24.94 -11.34
C ARG A 502 -19.81 -25.67 -10.16
N LEU A 503 -18.90 -24.98 -9.49
CA LEU A 503 -18.42 -25.34 -8.17
C LEU A 503 -19.33 -24.75 -7.06
N LEU A 504 -19.51 -25.52 -6.00
CA LEU A 504 -20.27 -25.20 -4.79
C LEU A 504 -19.34 -24.50 -3.78
N GLY A 505 -19.88 -23.58 -2.98
CA GLY A 505 -19.17 -23.03 -1.82
C GLY A 505 -19.20 -23.99 -0.62
N SER A 506 -20.40 -24.53 -0.35
CA SER A 506 -20.67 -25.52 0.69
C SER A 506 -20.95 -26.90 0.07
N TYR A 507 -20.29 -27.95 0.56
CA TYR A 507 -20.57 -29.32 0.10
C TYR A 507 -22.04 -29.71 0.32
N GLY A 508 -22.62 -30.37 -0.69
CA GLY A 508 -24.02 -30.80 -0.66
C GLY A 508 -25.04 -29.68 -0.83
N ASN A 509 -24.69 -28.41 -0.64
CA ASN A 509 -25.58 -27.28 -0.89
C ASN A 509 -25.62 -26.94 -2.38
N GLN A 510 -26.56 -27.55 -3.10
CA GLN A 510 -26.78 -27.37 -4.54
C GLN A 510 -27.29 -25.98 -4.94
N GLN A 511 -27.44 -25.03 -4.02
CA GLN A 511 -27.68 -23.61 -4.32
C GLN A 511 -26.45 -22.74 -4.07
N SER A 512 -25.45 -23.25 -3.35
CA SER A 512 -24.24 -22.49 -3.04
C SER A 512 -23.33 -22.32 -4.27
N TRP A 513 -22.51 -21.29 -4.24
CA TRP A 513 -21.42 -21.03 -5.16
C TRP A 513 -20.35 -20.19 -4.46
N THR A 514 -19.13 -20.18 -4.98
CA THR A 514 -18.00 -19.37 -4.47
C THR A 514 -17.21 -18.82 -5.65
N LEU A 515 -16.51 -17.70 -5.47
CA LEU A 515 -15.51 -17.24 -6.45
C LEU A 515 -14.45 -18.31 -6.74
N MET A 516 -14.22 -19.22 -5.77
CA MET A 516 -13.19 -20.26 -5.84
C MET A 516 -11.80 -19.67 -6.09
N TYR A 517 -11.49 -18.58 -5.40
CA TYR A 517 -10.29 -17.78 -5.64
C TYR A 517 -8.98 -18.58 -5.42
N ASN A 518 -8.98 -19.68 -4.68
CA ASN A 518 -7.78 -20.51 -4.51
C ASN A 518 -7.38 -21.33 -5.74
N LEU A 519 -8.18 -21.36 -6.81
CA LEU A 519 -7.72 -21.80 -8.13
C LEU A 519 -6.55 -20.95 -8.66
N PHE A 520 -6.42 -19.71 -8.19
CA PHE A 520 -5.25 -18.87 -8.48
C PHE A 520 -3.94 -19.53 -8.04
N ALA A 521 -3.89 -20.24 -6.91
CA ALA A 521 -2.66 -20.86 -6.43
C ALA A 521 -2.13 -21.93 -7.39
N ASP A 522 -3.01 -22.69 -8.04
CA ASP A 522 -2.64 -23.66 -9.10
C ASP A 522 -1.95 -22.97 -10.28
N LYS A 523 -2.50 -21.81 -10.71
CA LYS A 523 -1.94 -20.99 -11.79
C LYS A 523 -0.65 -20.29 -11.40
N LEU A 524 -0.59 -19.69 -10.21
CA LEU A 524 0.59 -18.98 -9.69
C LEU A 524 1.78 -19.92 -9.61
N LEU A 525 1.55 -21.13 -9.10
CA LEU A 525 2.60 -22.13 -9.05
C LEU A 525 2.90 -22.65 -10.46
N GLY A 526 1.90 -22.81 -11.33
CA GLY A 526 2.06 -23.47 -12.63
C GLY A 526 2.11 -24.98 -12.44
N LEU A 527 1.16 -25.52 -11.69
CA LEU A 527 1.06 -26.96 -11.41
C LEU A 527 0.27 -27.71 -12.48
N ASP A 528 -0.61 -27.01 -13.20
CA ASP A 528 -1.62 -27.59 -14.11
C ASP A 528 -2.36 -28.76 -13.46
N PHE A 529 -2.65 -28.64 -12.16
CA PHE A 529 -3.17 -29.73 -11.34
C PHE A 529 -4.69 -29.78 -11.40
N VAL A 530 -5.35 -28.62 -11.46
CA VAL A 530 -6.79 -28.55 -11.72
C VAL A 530 -7.04 -28.49 -13.24
N ALA A 531 -7.85 -29.41 -13.75
CA ALA A 531 -8.11 -29.51 -15.17
C ALA A 531 -8.72 -28.22 -15.75
N GLN A 532 -8.27 -27.81 -16.94
CA GLN A 532 -8.75 -26.59 -17.62
C GLN A 532 -10.28 -26.55 -17.78
N SER A 533 -10.93 -27.71 -18.00
CA SER A 533 -12.39 -27.79 -18.09
C SER A 533 -13.12 -27.34 -16.82
N VAL A 534 -12.50 -27.47 -15.65
CA VAL A 534 -13.05 -26.97 -14.37
C VAL A 534 -12.99 -25.45 -14.33
N LEU A 535 -11.86 -24.87 -14.78
CA LEU A 535 -11.69 -23.41 -14.88
C LEU A 535 -12.67 -22.81 -15.90
N ASP A 536 -12.86 -23.46 -17.04
CA ASP A 536 -13.81 -23.03 -18.08
C ASP A 536 -15.25 -23.06 -17.57
N THR A 537 -15.63 -24.15 -16.88
CA THR A 537 -16.95 -24.28 -16.24
C THR A 537 -17.18 -23.17 -15.22
N GLN A 538 -16.19 -22.92 -14.35
CA GLN A 538 -16.29 -21.88 -13.33
C GLN A 538 -16.33 -20.48 -13.94
N THR A 539 -15.53 -20.21 -14.98
CA THR A 539 -15.52 -18.96 -15.73
C THR A 539 -16.89 -18.68 -16.36
N GLN A 540 -17.48 -19.68 -17.01
CA GLN A 540 -18.81 -19.55 -17.60
C GLN A 540 -19.88 -19.25 -16.54
N TYR A 541 -19.82 -19.92 -15.39
CA TYR A 541 -20.77 -19.71 -14.30
C TYR A 541 -20.65 -18.30 -13.71
N LEU A 542 -19.44 -17.85 -13.36
CA LEU A 542 -19.23 -16.49 -12.84
C LEU A 542 -19.60 -15.42 -13.87
N GLY A 543 -19.34 -15.67 -15.16
CA GLY A 543 -19.80 -14.81 -16.26
C GLY A 543 -21.32 -14.65 -16.27
N SER A 544 -22.08 -15.72 -15.97
CA SER A 544 -23.54 -15.64 -15.88
C SER A 544 -24.02 -14.84 -14.68
N LEU A 545 -23.32 -14.89 -13.54
CA LEU A 545 -23.65 -14.10 -12.35
C LEU A 545 -23.37 -12.61 -12.58
N LEU A 546 -22.25 -12.30 -13.25
CA LEU A 546 -21.87 -10.92 -13.57
C LEU A 546 -22.90 -10.19 -14.43
N ALA A 547 -23.69 -10.90 -15.23
CA ALA A 547 -24.76 -10.30 -16.04
C ALA A 547 -25.85 -9.61 -15.20
N THR A 548 -25.99 -10.00 -13.93
CA THR A 548 -26.94 -9.43 -12.97
C THR A 548 -26.28 -8.94 -11.69
N ALA A 549 -24.95 -8.86 -11.67
CA ALA A 549 -24.21 -8.44 -10.49
C ALA A 549 -24.43 -6.94 -10.20
N PRO A 550 -24.34 -6.54 -8.93
CA PRO A 550 -24.19 -5.13 -8.57
C PRO A 550 -23.01 -4.45 -9.29
N GLU A 551 -23.04 -3.12 -9.36
CA GLU A 551 -22.02 -2.30 -10.03
C GLU A 551 -20.59 -2.56 -9.50
N PHE A 552 -20.48 -2.83 -8.19
CA PHE A 552 -19.21 -3.07 -7.51
C PHE A 552 -18.83 -4.56 -7.45
N GLY A 553 -19.54 -5.43 -8.17
CA GLY A 553 -19.11 -6.81 -8.42
C GLY A 553 -19.87 -7.88 -7.63
N LEU A 554 -19.27 -9.07 -7.57
CA LEU A 554 -19.84 -10.25 -6.90
C LEU A 554 -19.40 -10.32 -5.44
N PRO A 555 -20.24 -10.84 -4.54
CA PRO A 555 -19.76 -11.24 -3.23
C PRO A 555 -18.77 -12.40 -3.34
N ILE A 556 -18.01 -12.66 -2.26
CA ILE A 556 -17.00 -13.73 -2.20
C ILE A 556 -17.61 -15.09 -2.53
N ASP A 557 -18.82 -15.33 -2.03
CA ASP A 557 -19.60 -16.53 -2.25
C ASP A 557 -21.10 -16.23 -1.99
N SER A 558 -21.96 -17.22 -2.23
CA SER A 558 -23.42 -17.10 -2.03
C SER A 558 -23.88 -16.94 -0.58
N GLU A 559 -23.03 -17.25 0.39
CA GLU A 559 -23.31 -17.34 1.82
C GLU A 559 -22.62 -16.20 2.62
N SER A 560 -21.66 -15.51 2.02
CA SER A 560 -20.90 -14.36 2.53
C SER A 560 -21.68 -13.03 2.60
N GLY A 561 -22.98 -13.02 2.32
CA GLY A 561 -23.77 -11.78 2.20
C GLY A 561 -23.33 -10.93 1.00
N PRO A 562 -23.65 -9.61 0.94
CA PRO A 562 -23.31 -8.76 -0.20
C PRO A 562 -21.84 -8.29 -0.19
N PHE A 563 -20.94 -9.01 0.47
CA PHE A 563 -19.58 -8.55 0.71
C PHE A 563 -18.59 -9.14 -0.28
N GLY A 564 -17.88 -8.26 -0.99
CA GLY A 564 -16.77 -8.58 -1.87
C GLY A 564 -15.44 -8.33 -1.17
N ASN A 565 -14.38 -8.97 -1.66
CA ASN A 565 -13.00 -8.75 -1.23
C ASN A 565 -12.12 -8.50 -2.46
N THR A 566 -11.33 -7.44 -2.43
CA THR A 566 -10.49 -7.00 -3.54
C THR A 566 -9.46 -8.07 -3.93
N ALA A 567 -8.73 -8.63 -2.96
CA ALA A 567 -7.70 -9.64 -3.24
C ALA A 567 -8.31 -10.90 -3.85
N TRP A 568 -9.42 -11.38 -3.28
CA TRP A 568 -10.13 -12.58 -3.76
C TRP A 568 -10.72 -12.40 -5.15
N THR A 569 -11.31 -11.24 -5.43
CA THR A 569 -11.82 -10.91 -6.77
C THR A 569 -10.69 -10.87 -7.79
N MET A 570 -9.53 -10.31 -7.41
CA MET A 570 -8.35 -10.24 -8.28
C MET A 570 -7.71 -11.62 -8.49
N PHE A 571 -7.68 -12.49 -7.49
CA PHE A 571 -7.25 -13.89 -7.63
C PHE A 571 -8.19 -14.65 -8.55
N ALA A 572 -9.50 -14.49 -8.36
CA ALA A 572 -10.50 -15.13 -9.20
C ALA A 572 -10.39 -14.68 -10.66
N SER A 573 -10.27 -13.37 -10.91
CA SER A 573 -10.10 -12.85 -12.26
C SER A 573 -8.85 -13.38 -12.96
N ALA A 574 -7.78 -13.71 -12.22
CA ALA A 574 -6.49 -14.16 -12.77
C ALA A 574 -6.50 -15.58 -13.34
N PHE A 575 -7.44 -16.44 -12.95
CA PHE A 575 -7.57 -17.79 -13.53
C PHE A 575 -8.68 -17.90 -14.59
N MET A 576 -9.45 -16.83 -14.84
CA MET A 576 -10.54 -16.83 -15.82
C MET A 576 -10.02 -17.17 -17.23
N SER A 577 -10.68 -18.08 -17.93
CA SER A 577 -10.33 -18.43 -19.31
C SER A 577 -10.96 -17.51 -20.38
N ASP A 578 -11.93 -16.69 -19.99
CA ASP A 578 -12.56 -15.67 -20.84
C ASP A 578 -12.13 -14.27 -20.40
N ASN A 579 -11.49 -13.53 -21.33
CA ASN A 579 -11.02 -12.17 -21.09
C ASN A 579 -12.17 -11.18 -20.78
N ASN A 580 -13.38 -11.39 -21.30
CA ASN A 580 -14.53 -10.53 -20.99
C ASN A 580 -14.97 -10.72 -19.54
N VAL A 581 -15.02 -11.97 -19.05
CA VAL A 581 -15.36 -12.27 -17.65
C VAL A 581 -14.29 -11.67 -16.73
N ARG A 582 -13.01 -11.90 -17.04
CA ARG A 582 -11.88 -11.28 -16.33
C ARG A 582 -12.02 -9.76 -16.27
N ASN A 583 -12.19 -9.11 -17.43
CA ASN A 583 -12.21 -7.65 -17.52
C ASN A 583 -13.44 -7.05 -16.81
N ASN A 584 -14.58 -7.73 -16.81
CA ASN A 584 -15.75 -7.31 -16.03
C ASN A 584 -15.47 -7.32 -14.52
N MET A 585 -14.83 -8.38 -13.99
CA MET A 585 -14.44 -8.42 -12.57
C MET A 585 -13.45 -7.32 -12.21
N ILE A 586 -12.46 -7.05 -13.06
CA ILE A 586 -11.52 -5.93 -12.88
C ILE A 586 -12.27 -4.60 -12.91
N SER A 587 -13.20 -4.42 -13.85
CA SER A 587 -14.01 -3.19 -13.94
C SER A 587 -14.89 -2.98 -12.71
N ASN A 588 -15.40 -4.04 -12.08
CA ASN A 588 -16.16 -3.91 -10.84
C ASN A 588 -15.31 -3.37 -9.68
N ILE A 589 -14.07 -3.84 -9.54
CA ILE A 589 -13.11 -3.29 -8.56
C ILE A 589 -12.77 -1.84 -8.90
N HIS A 590 -12.57 -1.53 -10.19
CA HIS A 590 -12.33 -0.16 -10.62
C HIS A 590 -13.47 0.78 -10.26
N ASN A 591 -14.72 0.36 -10.52
CA ASN A 591 -15.90 1.12 -10.12
C ASN A 591 -15.96 1.32 -8.60
N HIS A 592 -15.59 0.31 -7.80
CA HIS A 592 -15.53 0.42 -6.35
C HIS A 592 -14.58 1.54 -5.90
N VAL A 593 -13.34 1.54 -6.41
CA VAL A 593 -12.29 2.47 -5.97
C VAL A 593 -12.37 3.86 -6.62
N ASN A 594 -13.02 3.96 -7.78
CA ASN A 594 -13.20 5.23 -8.51
C ASN A 594 -14.55 5.91 -8.21
N SER A 595 -15.36 5.34 -7.31
CA SER A 595 -16.65 5.91 -6.94
C SER A 595 -16.52 6.98 -5.85
N ASN A 596 -17.27 8.06 -6.01
CA ASN A 596 -17.39 9.12 -5.00
C ASN A 596 -18.41 8.80 -3.89
N THR A 597 -18.97 7.58 -3.84
CA THR A 597 -19.97 7.19 -2.82
C THR A 597 -19.34 6.85 -1.46
N SER A 598 -18.04 6.59 -1.41
CA SER A 598 -17.27 6.38 -0.18
C SER A 598 -16.02 7.25 -0.19
N ALA A 599 -15.83 8.06 0.86
CA ALA A 599 -14.62 8.87 1.06
C ALA A 599 -13.57 8.15 1.95
N GLN A 600 -13.67 6.84 2.11
CA GLN A 600 -12.80 6.06 2.99
C GLN A 600 -11.55 5.57 2.26
N ILE A 601 -10.53 5.22 3.05
CA ILE A 601 -9.30 4.57 2.58
C ILE A 601 -9.68 3.26 1.87
N PHE A 602 -8.99 2.90 0.78
CA PHE A 602 -9.26 1.67 0.01
C PHE A 602 -9.30 0.45 0.95
N PRO A 603 -10.47 -0.20 1.12
CA PRO A 603 -10.59 -1.36 1.99
C PRO A 603 -10.29 -2.67 1.25
N GLU A 604 -9.91 -3.71 2.01
CA GLU A 604 -9.89 -5.08 1.50
C GLU A 604 -11.31 -5.60 1.26
N ARG A 605 -12.25 -5.36 2.18
CA ARG A 605 -13.66 -5.82 2.09
C ARG A 605 -14.64 -4.65 2.01
N TYR A 606 -15.61 -4.77 1.13
CA TYR A 606 -16.63 -3.76 0.87
C TYR A 606 -17.98 -4.40 0.52
N ASN A 607 -19.05 -3.62 0.62
CA ASN A 607 -20.37 -4.04 0.18
C ASN A 607 -20.51 -3.81 -1.33
N THR A 608 -20.75 -4.90 -2.06
CA THR A 608 -20.87 -4.90 -3.52
C THR A 608 -22.11 -4.16 -4.03
N THR A 609 -23.12 -3.93 -3.18
CA THR A 609 -24.38 -3.28 -3.58
C THR A 609 -24.35 -1.76 -3.40
N ASP A 610 -23.85 -1.26 -2.27
CA ASP A 610 -23.88 0.18 -1.93
C ASP A 610 -22.50 0.84 -1.83
N ASN A 611 -21.43 0.09 -2.12
CA ASN A 611 -20.04 0.52 -2.05
C ASN A 611 -19.50 0.85 -0.65
N SER A 612 -20.27 0.59 0.42
CA SER A 612 -19.81 0.90 1.77
C SER A 612 -18.59 0.07 2.13
N ALA A 613 -17.51 0.76 2.55
CA ALA A 613 -16.31 0.11 3.02
C ALA A 613 -16.54 -0.56 4.39
N ARG A 614 -15.94 -1.74 4.59
CA ARG A 614 -16.22 -2.57 5.78
C ARG A 614 -15.02 -2.68 6.73
N ASN A 615 -13.92 -3.24 6.26
CA ASN A 615 -12.68 -3.46 7.03
C ASN A 615 -11.48 -3.67 6.10
N GLY A 616 -10.29 -3.87 6.66
CA GLY A 616 -9.06 -4.02 5.87
C GLY A 616 -8.58 -2.70 5.28
N PHE A 617 -8.78 -1.58 5.98
CA PHE A 617 -8.44 -0.26 5.46
C PHE A 617 -6.93 -0.10 5.27
N ALA A 618 -6.49 0.14 4.02
CA ALA A 618 -5.06 0.14 3.66
C ALA A 618 -4.31 -1.09 4.17
N GLY A 619 -4.99 -2.24 4.18
CA GLY A 619 -4.42 -3.49 4.64
C GLY A 619 -3.45 -4.09 3.61
N PRO A 620 -2.49 -4.92 4.06
CA PRO A 620 -1.52 -5.57 3.19
C PRO A 620 -2.15 -6.48 2.12
N ALA A 621 -3.35 -7.03 2.34
CA ALA A 621 -3.96 -7.94 1.38
C ALA A 621 -4.27 -7.27 0.03
N LEU A 622 -4.30 -5.93 -0.03
CA LEU A 622 -4.36 -5.17 -1.29
C LEU A 622 -3.19 -5.50 -2.24
N GLY A 623 -2.09 -6.07 -1.76
CA GLY A 623 -1.03 -6.62 -2.62
C GLY A 623 -1.54 -7.71 -3.57
N GLY A 624 -2.68 -8.36 -3.25
CA GLY A 624 -3.33 -9.34 -4.12
C GLY A 624 -3.81 -8.79 -5.45
N VAL A 625 -3.93 -7.47 -5.59
CA VAL A 625 -4.17 -6.79 -6.87
C VAL A 625 -3.09 -7.16 -7.91
N PHE A 626 -1.87 -7.48 -7.50
CA PHE A 626 -0.78 -7.89 -8.41
C PHE A 626 -0.91 -9.33 -8.95
N SER A 627 -2.02 -10.04 -8.70
CA SER A 627 -2.24 -11.43 -9.12
C SER A 627 -1.92 -11.68 -10.60
N HIS A 628 -2.44 -10.86 -11.52
CA HIS A 628 -2.17 -11.01 -12.95
C HIS A 628 -0.70 -10.75 -13.31
N LEU A 629 -0.10 -9.74 -12.70
CA LEU A 629 1.31 -9.41 -12.95
C LEU A 629 2.24 -10.52 -12.44
N ALA A 630 1.92 -11.14 -11.30
CA ALA A 630 2.68 -12.26 -10.75
C ALA A 630 2.71 -13.48 -11.69
N LEU A 631 1.63 -13.74 -12.45
CA LEU A 631 1.59 -14.83 -13.44
C LEU A 631 2.58 -14.62 -14.61
N THR A 632 3.12 -13.41 -14.78
CA THR A 632 4.11 -13.10 -15.83
C THR A 632 5.56 -13.31 -15.39
N VAL A 633 5.78 -13.59 -14.10
CA VAL A 633 7.13 -13.76 -13.55
C VAL A 633 7.65 -15.16 -13.91
N ALA A 634 8.85 -15.22 -14.47
CA ALA A 634 9.43 -16.48 -14.91
C ALA A 634 9.93 -17.32 -13.73
N ASN A 635 9.54 -18.60 -13.72
CA ASN A 635 10.08 -19.59 -12.80
C ASN A 635 11.57 -19.86 -13.08
N GLN A 636 12.33 -20.05 -12.02
CA GLN A 636 13.72 -20.47 -11.98
C GLN A 636 13.82 -21.96 -11.60
N THR A 637 14.95 -22.58 -11.95
CA THR A 637 15.27 -23.92 -11.44
C THR A 637 15.68 -23.82 -9.97
N ILE A 638 14.92 -24.49 -9.10
CA ILE A 638 15.23 -24.59 -7.67
C ILE A 638 16.55 -25.37 -7.51
N SER A 639 17.53 -24.75 -6.85
CA SER A 639 18.89 -25.28 -6.68
C SER A 639 19.40 -25.10 -5.26
N GLY A 640 20.40 -25.89 -4.86
CA GLY A 640 21.12 -25.70 -3.58
C GLY A 640 20.50 -26.36 -2.34
N GLY A 641 19.39 -27.09 -2.48
CA GLY A 641 18.83 -27.93 -1.44
C GLY A 641 19.26 -29.39 -1.58
N SER A 642 19.81 -29.99 -0.53
CA SER A 642 20.02 -31.44 -0.44
C SER A 642 19.97 -31.86 1.01
N LEU A 643 19.08 -32.79 1.35
CA LEU A 643 18.89 -33.27 2.71
C LEU A 643 19.92 -34.34 3.14
N VAL A 644 20.95 -34.58 2.33
CA VAL A 644 21.94 -35.64 2.58
C VAL A 644 22.78 -35.32 3.83
N GLY A 645 22.53 -36.10 4.89
CA GLY A 645 23.02 -35.89 6.25
C GLY A 645 24.54 -35.77 6.41
N GLY A 646 24.96 -34.62 6.93
CA GLY A 646 26.29 -34.41 7.50
C GLY A 646 26.28 -34.74 8.99
N SER A 647 26.63 -35.98 9.34
CA SER A 647 27.16 -36.28 10.67
C SER A 647 28.49 -35.53 10.83
N GLN A 648 28.51 -34.50 11.68
CA GLN A 648 29.75 -33.88 12.14
C GLN A 648 30.52 -34.91 12.98
N SER A 649 31.41 -35.66 12.34
CA SER A 649 32.52 -36.30 13.04
C SER A 649 33.71 -35.35 13.01
N SER A 650 34.11 -34.90 14.20
CA SER A 650 35.33 -34.15 14.44
C SER A 650 36.54 -35.01 14.12
N LYS A 651 37.36 -34.57 13.15
CA LYS A 651 38.74 -35.01 13.03
C LYS A 651 39.66 -33.81 12.86
N SER A 652 40.38 -33.51 13.93
CA SER A 652 41.61 -32.74 13.88
C SER A 652 42.64 -33.48 13.03
N GLY A 653 43.20 -32.80 12.04
CA GLY A 653 44.32 -33.33 11.26
C GLY A 653 45.02 -32.20 10.53
N SER A 654 46.10 -31.71 11.14
CA SER A 654 47.05 -30.80 10.51
C SER A 654 47.77 -31.50 9.36
N SER A 655 47.78 -30.89 8.17
CA SER A 655 48.95 -30.92 7.29
C SER A 655 48.80 -29.90 6.16
N THR A 656 49.71 -28.94 6.14
CA THR A 656 50.02 -28.14 4.96
C THR A 656 50.96 -28.94 4.07
N PRO A 657 50.84 -28.84 2.74
CA PRO A 657 52.05 -28.72 1.94
C PRO A 657 51.99 -27.49 1.01
N VAL A 658 53.00 -26.65 1.22
CA VAL A 658 53.45 -25.59 0.33
C VAL A 658 54.02 -26.22 -0.95
N GLY A 659 53.68 -25.67 -2.12
CA GLY A 659 54.44 -25.93 -3.34
C GLY A 659 53.72 -25.56 -4.64
N ALA A 660 53.79 -24.29 -5.05
CA ALA A 660 54.08 -23.83 -6.43
C ALA A 660 53.62 -22.38 -6.66
N ILE A 661 54.35 -21.43 -6.07
CA ILE A 661 54.50 -20.08 -6.64
C ILE A 661 55.59 -20.19 -7.70
N VAL A 662 55.21 -20.20 -8.99
CA VAL A 662 55.88 -19.56 -10.16
C VAL A 662 54.93 -19.75 -11.35
N GLY A 663 54.33 -18.67 -11.86
CA GLY A 663 53.51 -18.73 -13.09
C GLY A 663 52.45 -17.63 -13.29
N GLY A 664 52.26 -16.72 -12.34
CA GLY A 664 51.14 -15.77 -12.34
C GLY A 664 51.45 -14.33 -12.77
N VAL A 665 52.29 -14.08 -13.79
CA VAL A 665 52.56 -12.71 -14.26
C VAL A 665 52.21 -12.47 -15.74
N ILE A 666 52.00 -13.51 -16.56
CA ILE A 666 51.69 -13.32 -17.99
C ILE A 666 50.17 -13.42 -18.27
N GLY A 667 49.38 -14.08 -17.42
CA GLY A 667 47.92 -14.18 -17.59
C GLY A 667 47.12 -12.94 -17.17
N GLY A 668 47.62 -12.17 -16.19
CA GLY A 668 46.92 -10.99 -15.67
C GLY A 668 46.88 -9.80 -16.64
N LEU A 669 47.89 -9.65 -17.49
CA LEU A 669 47.97 -8.53 -18.44
C LEU A 669 47.05 -8.73 -19.66
N ALA A 670 46.79 -9.98 -20.07
CA ALA A 670 45.86 -10.27 -21.16
C ALA A 670 44.40 -9.97 -20.77
N VAL A 671 44.01 -10.29 -19.52
CA VAL A 671 42.64 -10.05 -19.02
C VAL A 671 42.37 -8.54 -18.84
N VAL A 672 43.36 -7.78 -18.37
CA VAL A 672 43.25 -6.31 -18.25
C VAL A 672 43.24 -5.65 -19.63
N GLY A 673 44.04 -6.14 -20.58
CA GLY A 673 44.03 -5.64 -21.97
C GLY A 673 42.70 -5.85 -22.67
N VAL A 674 42.07 -7.02 -22.50
CA VAL A 674 40.75 -7.32 -23.07
C VAL A 674 39.65 -6.48 -22.41
N ALA A 675 39.71 -6.28 -21.09
CA ALA A 675 38.75 -5.43 -20.38
C ALA A 675 38.81 -3.97 -20.85
N ILE A 676 40.02 -3.41 -21.02
CA ILE A 676 40.22 -2.05 -21.53
C ILE A 676 39.76 -1.94 -22.98
N PHE A 677 40.04 -2.95 -23.82
CA PHE A 677 39.60 -2.97 -25.22
C PHE A 677 38.06 -3.03 -25.35
N VAL A 678 37.39 -3.82 -24.50
CA VAL A 678 35.91 -3.88 -24.45
C VAL A 678 35.31 -2.56 -23.97
N ILE A 679 35.94 -1.88 -23.00
CA ILE A 679 35.50 -0.55 -22.53
C ILE A 679 35.67 0.50 -23.64
N ILE A 680 36.78 0.47 -24.39
CA ILE A 680 37.02 1.38 -25.52
C ILE A 680 36.02 1.12 -26.66
N LEU A 681 35.71 -0.14 -26.98
CA LEU A 681 34.69 -0.49 -27.97
C LEU A 681 33.28 -0.08 -27.54
N ARG A 682 32.95 -0.21 -26.25
CA ARG A 682 31.69 0.30 -25.69
C ARG A 682 31.60 1.82 -25.75
N LYS A 683 32.69 2.53 -25.44
CA LYS A 683 32.74 4.01 -25.55
C LYS A 683 32.61 4.48 -27.01
N ARG A 684 33.27 3.81 -27.96
CA ARG A 684 33.17 4.12 -29.40
C ARG A 684 31.77 3.84 -29.96
N ARG A 685 31.11 2.75 -29.56
CA ARG A 685 29.71 2.48 -29.93
C ARG A 685 28.73 3.48 -29.33
N ARG A 686 29.00 4.00 -28.12
CA ARG A 686 28.17 5.03 -27.49
C ARG A 686 28.24 6.37 -28.22
N GLN A 687 29.43 6.76 -28.68
CA GLN A 687 29.62 7.97 -29.48
C GLN A 687 29.03 7.88 -30.90
N GLN A 688 28.92 6.67 -31.47
CA GLN A 688 28.25 6.47 -32.77
C GLN A 688 26.72 6.44 -32.67
N TYR A 689 26.15 6.35 -31.47
CA TYR A 689 24.71 6.47 -31.22
C TYR A 689 24.25 7.91 -30.94
N GLU A 690 25.17 8.86 -30.79
CA GLU A 690 24.86 10.29 -30.56
C GLU A 690 24.85 11.14 -31.86
N GLN A 691 24.97 10.52 -33.04
CA GLN A 691 24.89 11.21 -34.34
C GLN A 691 23.92 10.57 -35.36
N GLY A 692 22.98 9.73 -34.91
CA GLY A 692 21.87 9.25 -35.76
C GLY A 692 20.57 9.95 -35.39
N GLU A 693 19.91 10.58 -36.37
CA GLU A 693 18.58 11.17 -36.24
C GLU A 693 17.61 10.22 -35.53
N LYS A 694 16.98 10.69 -34.44
CA LYS A 694 15.87 9.99 -33.79
C LYS A 694 14.64 10.09 -34.71
N PRO A 695 14.00 8.98 -35.10
CA PRO A 695 12.66 9.05 -35.67
C PRO A 695 11.70 9.52 -34.58
N GLU A 696 10.90 10.54 -34.92
CA GLU A 696 9.81 11.08 -34.11
C GLU A 696 8.79 9.96 -33.86
N LEU A 697 8.88 9.34 -32.67
CA LEU A 697 7.82 8.50 -32.12
C LEU A 697 6.80 9.47 -31.55
N GLU A 698 5.60 9.45 -32.13
CA GLU A 698 4.42 10.07 -31.56
C GLU A 698 4.18 9.42 -30.19
N GLU A 699 4.54 10.14 -29.14
CA GLU A 699 4.41 9.71 -27.74
C GLU A 699 2.91 9.73 -27.42
N GLN A 700 2.27 8.58 -27.55
CA GLN A 700 0.93 8.38 -27.04
C GLN A 700 1.04 8.45 -25.50
N GLU A 701 0.64 9.58 -24.90
CA GLU A 701 0.61 9.77 -23.45
C GLU A 701 -0.04 8.54 -22.80
N PRO A 702 0.64 7.84 -21.89
CA PRO A 702 0.03 6.74 -21.15
C PRO A 702 -1.20 7.27 -20.43
N HIS A 703 -2.33 6.56 -20.51
CA HIS A 703 -3.50 6.89 -19.70
C HIS A 703 -3.08 6.92 -18.21
N HIS A 704 -3.30 8.06 -17.60
CA HIS A 704 -3.03 8.32 -16.20
C HIS A 704 -4.36 8.46 -15.45
N PRO A 705 -4.55 7.80 -14.30
CA PRO A 705 -5.79 7.95 -13.54
C PRO A 705 -5.93 9.40 -13.09
N THR A 706 -6.91 10.09 -13.67
CA THR A 706 -7.39 11.39 -13.23
C THR A 706 -8.58 11.17 -12.31
N LEU A 707 -8.46 11.56 -11.04
CA LEU A 707 -9.60 11.53 -10.11
C LEU A 707 -10.66 12.54 -10.56
N ALA A 708 -11.94 12.17 -10.49
CA ALA A 708 -13.04 13.09 -10.74
C ALA A 708 -12.98 14.28 -9.76
N GLY A 709 -13.15 15.50 -10.27
CA GLY A 709 -13.01 16.73 -9.48
C GLY A 709 -13.86 16.72 -8.21
N TYR A 710 -13.22 17.02 -7.07
CA TYR A 710 -13.87 17.16 -5.77
C TYR A 710 -14.70 18.45 -5.74
N TYR A 711 -16.03 18.34 -5.66
CA TYR A 711 -16.91 19.49 -5.40
C TYR A 711 -17.13 19.63 -3.89
N PRO A 712 -16.72 20.74 -3.25
CA PRO A 712 -16.94 20.94 -1.83
C PRO A 712 -18.45 21.08 -1.53
N HIS A 713 -18.96 20.21 -0.66
CA HIS A 713 -20.32 20.29 -0.15
C HIS A 713 -20.47 21.51 0.79
N SER A 714 -21.47 22.36 0.52
CA SER A 714 -21.87 23.43 1.43
C SER A 714 -22.71 22.85 2.58
N PRO A 715 -22.40 23.13 3.86
CA PRO A 715 -23.23 22.64 4.96
C PRO A 715 -24.51 23.47 5.06
N SER A 716 -25.64 22.92 4.63
CA SER A 716 -26.96 23.47 4.95
C SER A 716 -27.33 23.11 6.39
N SER A 717 -27.41 24.14 7.24
CA SER A 717 -27.94 24.09 8.60
C SER A 717 -29.46 23.89 8.56
N GLU A 718 -29.96 22.79 9.11
CA GLU A 718 -31.21 22.73 9.89
C GLU A 718 -31.32 21.37 10.60
N TYR A 719 -31.15 21.36 11.92
CA TYR A 719 -31.38 20.18 12.76
C TYR A 719 -32.48 20.50 13.77
N THR A 720 -33.64 19.85 13.63
CA THR A 720 -34.69 19.80 14.65
C THR A 720 -34.67 18.43 15.33
N PRO A 721 -34.62 18.34 16.67
CA PRO A 721 -34.56 17.05 17.37
C PRO A 721 -35.97 16.45 17.53
N VAL A 722 -36.11 15.15 17.21
CA VAL A 722 -37.29 14.34 17.56
C VAL A 722 -36.91 13.39 18.71
N ALA A 723 -37.73 13.40 19.77
CA ALA A 723 -37.56 12.59 20.97
C ALA A 723 -37.79 11.09 20.70
N ARG A 724 -36.98 10.23 21.34
CA ARG A 724 -37.10 8.77 21.30
C ARG A 724 -37.83 8.27 22.55
N SER A 725 -38.91 7.52 22.35
CA SER A 725 -39.61 6.74 23.37
C SER A 725 -39.01 5.34 23.47
N ASP A 726 -38.76 4.89 24.70
CA ASP A 726 -38.44 3.51 25.05
C ASP A 726 -39.55 2.53 24.66
N THR A 727 -39.17 1.32 24.24
CA THR A 727 -39.90 0.09 24.62
C THR A 727 -39.04 -1.15 24.37
N THR A 728 -38.97 -1.96 25.41
CA THR A 728 -38.27 -3.24 25.53
C THR A 728 -39.18 -4.41 25.15
N ALA A 729 -38.66 -5.40 24.42
CA ALA A 729 -39.02 -6.82 24.44
C ALA A 729 -38.08 -7.54 23.44
N GLY A 730 -37.40 -8.66 23.69
CA GLY A 730 -37.55 -9.72 24.67
C GLY A 730 -37.45 -11.05 23.93
N PHE A 731 -36.38 -11.83 24.14
CA PHE A 731 -36.34 -13.25 23.76
C PHE A 731 -35.59 -14.04 24.85
N ALA A 732 -36.36 -14.83 25.60
CA ALA A 732 -35.92 -16.00 26.36
C ALA A 732 -35.91 -17.22 25.41
N GLY A 733 -35.17 -18.30 25.61
CA GLY A 733 -34.27 -18.73 26.67
C GLY A 733 -33.91 -20.22 26.47
N VAL A 734 -33.34 -20.79 27.55
CA VAL A 734 -33.14 -22.22 27.89
C VAL A 734 -31.72 -22.78 27.67
N GLY A 735 -31.09 -23.13 28.80
CA GLY A 735 -29.90 -23.98 28.88
C GLY A 735 -29.09 -23.82 30.17
N THR A 736 -29.68 -24.10 31.33
CA THR A 736 -29.08 -24.02 32.67
C THR A 736 -28.04 -25.12 32.95
N ALA A 737 -26.92 -24.76 33.57
CA ALA A 737 -26.20 -25.61 34.52
C ALA A 737 -25.53 -24.75 35.60
N GLU A 738 -25.69 -25.19 36.84
CA GLU A 738 -25.48 -24.48 38.10
C GLU A 738 -24.11 -24.80 38.75
N MET A 739 -23.74 -23.93 39.70
CA MET A 739 -22.81 -24.13 40.84
C MET A 739 -21.30 -23.90 40.67
N GLY A 740 -20.78 -22.96 41.47
CA GLY A 740 -19.37 -22.89 41.86
C GLY A 740 -18.95 -21.54 42.46
N MET A 741 -19.30 -21.27 43.72
CA MET A 741 -18.78 -20.14 44.51
C MET A 741 -17.26 -20.21 44.70
N GLY A 742 -16.60 -19.05 44.76
CA GLY A 742 -15.25 -18.90 45.30
C GLY A 742 -14.79 -17.44 45.41
N MET A 743 -14.93 -16.86 46.62
CA MET A 743 -14.32 -15.59 47.06
C MET A 743 -12.78 -15.61 46.91
N GLY A 744 -12.04 -14.51 46.78
CA GLY A 744 -12.40 -13.11 46.86
C GLY A 744 -11.21 -12.17 46.64
N ALA A 745 -11.48 -10.87 46.62
CA ALA A 745 -10.47 -9.82 46.72
C ALA A 745 -10.95 -8.76 47.72
N GLY A 746 -10.03 -8.38 48.61
CA GLY A 746 -10.25 -7.49 49.73
C GLY A 746 -10.53 -6.04 49.32
N ARG A 747 -11.35 -5.43 50.16
CA ARG A 747 -11.64 -3.99 50.26
C ARG A 747 -10.37 -3.21 50.62
N CYS A 748 -10.18 -1.99 50.10
CA CYS A 748 -10.73 -0.82 50.80
C CYS A 748 -10.68 0.49 50.00
N CYS A 749 -11.82 1.18 50.13
CA CYS A 749 -11.97 2.60 50.46
C CYS A 749 -12.39 3.55 49.31
N GLN A 750 -13.53 4.17 49.61
CA GLN A 750 -14.48 4.92 48.80
C GLN A 750 -14.16 6.43 48.74
N SER A 751 -14.96 7.12 47.90
CA SER A 751 -15.41 8.54 48.00
C SER A 751 -14.67 9.52 47.07
N SER A 752 -15.31 10.43 46.34
CA SER A 752 -16.72 10.70 46.04
C SER A 752 -16.79 11.69 44.86
N SER A 753 -17.91 11.64 44.13
CA SER A 753 -18.27 12.53 43.03
C SER A 753 -18.66 13.93 43.54
N LYS A 754 -17.76 14.92 43.44
CA LYS A 754 -18.07 16.36 43.47
C LYS A 754 -16.87 17.18 42.97
N ALA A 755 -16.62 17.16 41.65
CA ALA A 755 -15.63 18.03 41.01
C ALA A 755 -15.86 18.18 39.49
N ARG A 756 -17.09 18.49 39.06
CA ARG A 756 -17.36 18.77 37.63
C ARG A 756 -18.39 19.88 37.40
N GLU A 757 -18.36 20.92 38.24
CA GLU A 757 -19.29 22.04 38.11
C GLU A 757 -18.68 23.38 38.57
N ALA A 758 -17.46 23.68 38.13
CA ALA A 758 -16.82 24.97 38.41
C ALA A 758 -15.81 25.37 37.31
N ALA A 759 -16.30 25.72 36.11
CA ALA A 759 -15.53 26.52 35.13
C ALA A 759 -16.41 27.17 34.03
N LEU A 760 -17.68 27.47 34.31
CA LEU A 760 -18.54 28.26 33.41
C LEU A 760 -19.25 29.33 34.23
N ASN A 761 -18.53 30.43 34.50
CA ASN A 761 -19.02 31.80 34.59
C ASN A 761 -18.05 32.68 35.38
N ARG A 762 -17.33 33.56 34.68
CA ARG A 762 -17.06 34.92 35.18
C ARG A 762 -17.23 35.94 34.06
N THR A 763 -18.30 36.69 34.24
CA THR A 763 -18.76 37.94 33.63
C THR A 763 -17.74 39.07 33.66
N HIS A 764 -17.79 39.94 32.64
CA HIS A 764 -17.58 41.38 32.79
C HIS A 764 -18.86 42.14 32.44
N HIS A 765 -19.28 43.00 33.37
CA HIS A 765 -20.40 43.94 33.30
C HIS A 765 -20.01 45.23 32.54
N TYR A 766 -20.95 45.86 31.82
CA TYR A 766 -21.59 47.12 32.22
C TYR A 766 -22.79 47.47 31.31
N ALA A 767 -23.97 47.45 31.94
CA ALA A 767 -25.12 48.38 31.95
C ALA A 767 -25.66 49.14 30.69
N PRO A 768 -26.96 49.54 30.76
CA PRO A 768 -27.88 49.54 29.62
C PRO A 768 -28.55 50.91 29.33
N SER A 769 -29.32 51.03 28.25
CA SER A 769 -30.66 51.67 28.28
C SER A 769 -31.45 51.64 26.95
N VAL A 770 -32.67 51.09 27.08
CA VAL A 770 -33.98 51.61 26.63
C VAL A 770 -34.34 51.68 25.13
N ALA A 771 -35.18 50.70 24.74
CA ALA A 771 -36.43 50.75 23.99
C ALA A 771 -36.71 51.85 22.95
N THR A 772 -37.16 51.43 21.75
CA THR A 772 -38.49 51.82 21.20
C THR A 772 -38.89 50.98 19.99
N SER A 773 -40.19 50.74 19.90
CA SER A 773 -40.93 50.06 18.82
C SER A 773 -40.98 50.87 17.52
N SER A 774 -41.21 50.22 16.38
CA SER A 774 -42.41 50.51 15.56
C SER A 774 -42.52 49.60 14.32
N ASN A 775 -43.75 49.14 14.10
CA ASN A 775 -44.28 48.64 12.84
C ASN A 775 -44.17 49.68 11.72
N VAL A 776 -44.19 49.23 10.46
CA VAL A 776 -45.21 49.53 9.42
C VAL A 776 -44.59 49.34 8.02
N GLY A 777 -45.15 48.39 7.27
CA GLY A 777 -45.83 48.70 6.01
C GLY A 777 -45.02 48.82 4.71
N SER A 778 -45.39 47.93 3.79
CA SER A 778 -45.85 48.23 2.42
C SER A 778 -44.89 48.03 1.24
N GLN A 779 -45.23 46.97 0.49
CA GLN A 779 -45.78 47.00 -0.87
C GLN A 779 -44.88 46.92 -2.12
N THR A 780 -45.42 46.09 -3.03
CA THR A 780 -45.31 46.05 -4.51
C THR A 780 -44.06 45.36 -5.09
N GLY A 781 -44.14 44.46 -6.08
CA GLY A 781 -45.25 43.86 -6.85
C GLY A 781 -44.73 42.54 -7.47
N SER A 782 -45.56 41.48 -7.54
CA SER A 782 -46.30 41.05 -8.75
C SER A 782 -45.38 40.70 -9.93
N ALA A 783 -45.42 39.54 -10.59
CA ALA A 783 -46.51 38.61 -10.89
C ALA A 783 -45.92 37.20 -11.21
N SER A 784 -46.50 36.08 -10.77
CA SER A 784 -47.54 35.28 -11.47
C SER A 784 -47.02 34.64 -12.78
N SER A 785 -47.16 33.34 -13.10
CA SER A 785 -48.12 32.32 -12.65
C SER A 785 -47.78 30.93 -13.24
N ARG A 786 -47.96 29.90 -12.40
CA ARG A 786 -48.74 28.65 -12.60
C ARG A 786 -48.46 27.74 -13.82
N ASP A 787 -47.92 26.55 -13.53
CA ASP A 787 -48.49 25.17 -13.66
C ASP A 787 -49.80 24.99 -14.47
N PRO A 788 -50.18 23.78 -15.03
CA PRO A 788 -49.90 22.44 -14.46
C PRO A 788 -49.92 21.17 -15.40
N LEU A 789 -49.58 20.00 -14.81
CA LEU A 789 -50.09 18.61 -15.02
C LEU A 789 -49.63 17.67 -16.18
N SER A 790 -49.25 16.45 -15.75
CA SER A 790 -48.97 15.13 -16.39
C SER A 790 -50.19 14.50 -17.13
N PRO A 791 -50.25 13.21 -17.63
CA PRO A 791 -49.29 12.05 -17.62
C PRO A 791 -49.27 11.10 -18.88
N ARG A 792 -48.42 10.04 -18.81
CA ARG A 792 -48.63 8.62 -19.25
C ARG A 792 -48.12 8.08 -20.63
N SER A 793 -47.20 7.09 -20.51
CA SER A 793 -47.05 5.78 -21.22
C SER A 793 -46.85 5.64 -22.75
N GLY A 794 -45.82 4.88 -23.15
CA GLY A 794 -45.90 3.89 -24.25
C GLY A 794 -44.72 3.77 -25.24
N THR A 795 -43.84 2.77 -25.03
CA THR A 795 -43.16 1.87 -26.01
C THR A 795 -42.67 2.35 -27.39
N GLY A 796 -41.40 2.07 -27.73
CA GLY A 796 -40.98 1.68 -29.09
C GLY A 796 -39.66 2.26 -29.65
N SER A 797 -38.69 1.37 -29.88
CA SER A 797 -37.55 1.37 -30.84
C SER A 797 -37.26 2.64 -31.68
N GLY A 798 -36.02 3.13 -31.65
CA GLY A 798 -35.54 4.21 -32.52
C GLY A 798 -34.22 3.86 -33.24
N SER A 799 -34.32 3.57 -34.53
CA SER A 799 -33.22 3.52 -35.50
C SER A 799 -32.75 4.92 -35.89
N ILE A 800 -31.45 5.12 -36.07
CA ILE A 800 -30.82 6.38 -36.50
C ILE A 800 -31.37 6.82 -37.87
N SER A 801 -31.74 8.10 -37.99
CA SER A 801 -32.30 8.68 -39.21
C SER A 801 -31.24 8.85 -40.31
N SER A 802 -31.62 8.62 -41.56
CA SER A 802 -30.80 8.83 -42.77
C SER A 802 -30.22 10.26 -42.91
N THR A 803 -30.83 11.25 -42.26
CA THR A 803 -30.31 12.63 -42.20
C THR A 803 -29.06 12.76 -41.35
N ASP A 804 -28.92 11.97 -40.29
CA ASP A 804 -27.77 12.02 -39.38
C ASP A 804 -26.54 11.35 -40.02
N VAL A 805 -26.78 10.32 -40.84
CA VAL A 805 -25.73 9.64 -41.63
C VAL A 805 -25.20 10.54 -42.76
N LEU A 806 -26.05 11.40 -43.34
CA LEU A 806 -25.62 12.36 -44.36
C LEU A 806 -24.81 13.52 -43.76
N GLY A 807 -25.16 13.98 -42.55
CA GLY A 807 -24.36 14.97 -41.81
C GLY A 807 -22.96 14.44 -41.47
N LEU A 808 -22.89 13.20 -40.95
CA LEU A 808 -21.63 12.54 -40.61
C LEU A 808 -20.74 12.29 -41.83
N ARG A 809 -21.32 11.96 -42.99
CA ARG A 809 -20.53 11.78 -44.22
C ARG A 809 -19.92 13.10 -44.70
N ALA A 810 -20.66 14.21 -44.64
CA ALA A 810 -20.15 15.52 -45.04
C ALA A 810 -19.01 16.00 -44.13
N GLU A 811 -19.09 15.71 -42.83
CA GLU A 811 -18.05 16.08 -41.87
C GLU A 811 -16.77 15.24 -42.04
N VAL A 812 -16.91 13.94 -42.34
CA VAL A 812 -15.78 13.06 -42.66
C VAL A 812 -15.10 13.46 -43.99
N GLU A 813 -15.86 13.86 -45.01
CA GLU A 813 -15.30 14.35 -46.27
C GLU A 813 -14.51 15.66 -46.06
N ASN A 814 -15.01 16.56 -45.20
CA ASN A 814 -14.32 17.81 -44.86
C ASN A 814 -13.01 17.55 -44.10
N LEU A 815 -13.01 16.64 -43.13
CA LEU A 815 -11.81 16.22 -42.41
C LEU A 815 -10.77 15.56 -43.34
N ARG A 816 -11.23 14.79 -44.34
CA ARG A 816 -10.35 14.18 -45.34
C ARG A 816 -9.66 15.22 -46.23
N ARG A 817 -10.35 16.32 -46.55
CA ARG A 817 -9.78 17.43 -47.33
C ARG A 817 -8.73 18.21 -46.54
N VAL A 818 -9.02 18.51 -45.27
CA VAL A 818 -8.06 19.19 -44.36
C VAL A 818 -6.81 18.35 -44.15
N MET A 819 -6.94 17.03 -43.99
CA MET A 819 -5.80 16.11 -43.91
C MET A 819 -4.96 16.03 -45.19
N GLN A 820 -5.56 16.24 -46.36
CA GLN A 820 -4.83 16.29 -47.63
C GLN A 820 -4.09 17.62 -47.82
N GLU A 821 -4.66 18.73 -47.35
CA GLU A 821 -3.98 20.04 -47.33
C GLU A 821 -2.77 20.04 -46.38
N ILE A 822 -2.90 19.45 -45.18
CA ILE A 822 -1.78 19.29 -44.23
C ILE A 822 -0.66 18.41 -44.80
N ARG A 823 -0.99 17.41 -45.63
CA ARG A 823 0.02 16.58 -46.32
C ARG A 823 0.71 17.30 -47.48
N ALA A 824 0.08 18.30 -48.09
CA ALA A 824 0.65 19.07 -49.18
C ALA A 824 1.63 20.16 -48.70
N GLU A 825 1.47 20.67 -47.46
CA GLU A 825 2.35 21.71 -46.88
C GLU A 825 3.71 21.19 -46.35
N ARG A 826 3.99 19.88 -46.39
CA ARG A 826 5.25 19.29 -45.88
C ARG A 826 6.31 18.99 -46.97
N LEU A 827 6.26 19.63 -48.13
CA LEU A 827 7.18 19.38 -49.27
C LEU A 827 7.96 20.62 -49.75
N GLU A 828 8.42 21.50 -48.85
CA GLU A 828 9.47 22.48 -49.19
C GLU A 828 10.72 22.29 -48.31
N PRO A 829 11.93 22.17 -48.91
CA PRO A 829 13.18 22.07 -48.16
C PRO A 829 13.63 23.45 -47.61
N PRO A 830 14.30 23.49 -46.44
CA PRO A 830 14.70 24.75 -45.81
C PRO A 830 15.91 25.42 -46.51
N PRO A 831 16.07 26.75 -46.39
CA PRO A 831 17.14 27.49 -47.06
C PRO A 831 18.51 27.28 -46.39
N GLU A 832 19.55 27.17 -47.23
CA GLU A 832 20.96 27.14 -46.82
C GLU A 832 21.41 28.46 -46.20
N TYR A 833 22.04 28.41 -45.02
CA TYR A 833 22.71 29.54 -44.40
C TYR A 833 24.16 29.64 -44.90
N VAL A 834 24.53 30.82 -45.40
CA VAL A 834 25.91 31.19 -45.74
C VAL A 834 26.58 31.77 -44.49
N GLU A 835 27.80 31.31 -44.20
CA GLU A 835 28.67 31.78 -43.11
C GLU A 835 29.12 33.24 -43.32
N GLU A 836 28.97 34.08 -42.30
CA GLU A 836 29.88 35.19 -41.94
C GLU A 836 29.93 35.37 -40.42
#